data_AF-M9LXC1-F1
#
_entry.id   AF-M9LXC1-F1
#
_cell.length_a   1.000
_cell.length_b   1.000
_cell.length_c   1.000
_cell.angle_alpha   90.00
_cell.angle_beta   90.00
_cell.angle_gamma   90.00
#
_symmetry.space_group_name_H-M   'P 1'
#
loop_
_entity.id
_entity.type
_entity.pdbx_description
1 polymer ?
#
loop_
_entity_poly.entity_id
_entity_poly.type
_entity_poly.pdbx_seq_one_letter_code
_entity_poly.pdbx_strand_id
1 'polypeptide(L)'
;MARRVEQGLRMRELVQLFCEPGQEDANWQMFGDWINSLFDGGRLQIWPDVQCRHNGDSGLKPHDRVPCGIPQGVDKKGATIRFSTIKHNAIDFLRARRSSRRAQEPGSDSSETSRTTSTRMRVAHLAVLKAAADISVRDLELAYFKLRSNDFMVLHNCGCGSAGCCEPTHLRFEVEADLPTRLSPPPPSTFTARVSTRLNALLAASSGGTRRTMQVRKRNRASATAPEQHGGRPHSSTPPSRPASSGLQSLLIFLVGFRILNALRTRTFFQPDEHYQTTEIAHRIVFGYGFKSWEWHGASHALPRPAQSYAGAAIENLLHGPIRSILHPLLFVPGYALLRLARLDHTPLLVALPRCQQALVAALGDFYTFRLAHRVGGPRLAWFAMLVSLSNVYTLYTATRTFSNSTEAALTAAALFYWPFVPFFSRRFDAWTFSSPQEQARLLELQGPGCEWRQMLSGAPRKQDAGVPLDPSTRSDRDLDVKQVCRLIYDRSLRKSLCLAAFACLLRPTNGVLWIILVSELFVRQLQCLRSQPPSEAAPANGARKTRTTAADNQDGSLVPVLEIVGEAASLASTVAKIGSITLVLALTADTAYDYLSHQRSRPGPPLPALSLVSFVHKNVVANLSLFYGANPWHWFLSQGLPVLCMIWLPATLFGLVDALQSEAASLGTGIKRSLARLVLLTVAAYSLLGHKEFRFLQPLLPALAILAASGLVTSYATRSDAQGHPVDAAAALKQIWRALNVLPLWLRAVVLTLQPVLSMYLNTIHGVGQEQAPYELGQIYRSQQAELARNASATPLAEPAEFAPGLGRIHNLGFLMPCHSTPWATHLHDRELVERSWFVQCPPPPASSGMTPAQRGTKYWDQSDFFYDDPIKYLVERLPYNVDTAFPPPPPAAPERDRTHAWDLGWRHSWPSHLVVFESLLSEGTRKPGHTRTLQNVLSLKGYREVARYWNTPKHEDPRRDGDIVVLEYKGPKTRPVQPI
;
A
#
# COMPACT_ATOMS: atom_id res chain seq x y z
N MET A 1 15.29 31.16 24.35
CA MET A 1 16.01 30.96 23.07
C MET A 1 16.70 32.20 22.53
N ALA A 2 15.99 33.29 22.19
CA ALA A 2 16.53 34.48 21.48
C ALA A 2 18.01 34.83 21.72
N ARG A 3 18.39 35.21 22.96
CA ARG A 3 19.78 35.58 23.35
C ARG A 3 20.87 34.49 23.18
N ARG A 4 20.53 33.27 22.75
CA ARG A 4 21.49 32.19 22.41
C ARG A 4 21.57 31.88 20.91
N VAL A 5 20.69 32.46 20.09
CA VAL A 5 20.79 32.37 18.61
C VAL A 5 21.84 33.36 18.08
N GLU A 6 22.04 34.48 18.78
CA GLU A 6 23.08 35.50 18.49
C GLU A 6 24.52 34.96 18.59
N GLN A 7 24.73 33.74 19.12
CA GLN A 7 26.05 33.12 19.32
C GLN A 7 26.43 32.07 18.25
N GLY A 8 25.67 31.96 17.16
CA GLY A 8 26.14 31.31 15.92
C GLY A 8 26.32 29.78 15.95
N LEU A 9 25.66 29.08 16.87
CA LEU A 9 25.72 27.62 17.00
C LEU A 9 25.15 26.90 15.75
N ARG A 10 25.75 25.77 15.38
CA ARG A 10 25.45 25.12 14.08
C ARG A 10 24.24 24.19 14.19
N MET A 11 23.48 24.11 13.10
CA MET A 11 22.18 23.40 13.02
C MET A 11 22.21 21.89 13.37
N ARG A 12 23.38 21.26 13.57
CA ARG A 12 23.50 19.90 14.13
C ARG A 12 23.19 19.82 15.63
N GLU A 13 23.60 20.83 16.41
CA GLU A 13 23.46 20.82 17.88
C GLU A 13 22.00 21.00 18.31
N LEU A 14 21.23 21.77 17.54
CA LEU A 14 19.77 21.87 17.69
C LEU A 14 19.06 20.52 17.54
N VAL A 15 19.60 19.58 16.75
CA VAL A 15 18.99 18.26 16.55
C VAL A 15 19.24 17.32 17.73
N GLN A 16 20.34 17.48 18.48
CA GLN A 16 20.57 16.68 19.69
C GLN A 16 19.61 17.05 20.83
N LEU A 17 19.18 18.32 20.90
CA LEU A 17 18.25 18.81 21.93
C LEU A 17 16.80 18.31 21.79
N PHE A 18 16.43 17.69 20.66
CA PHE A 18 15.11 17.07 20.45
C PHE A 18 15.09 15.56 20.75
N CYS A 19 16.15 14.99 21.32
CA CYS A 19 16.35 13.54 21.45
C CYS A 19 16.54 13.04 22.90
N GLU A 20 16.07 13.77 23.91
CA GLU A 20 15.97 13.25 25.28
C GLU A 20 14.59 12.61 25.54
N PRO A 21 14.53 11.33 25.98
CA PRO A 21 13.26 10.63 26.18
C PRO A 21 12.56 11.08 27.48
N GLY A 22 11.28 11.44 27.38
CA GLY A 22 10.41 11.67 28.55
C GLY A 22 9.60 12.97 28.57
N GLN A 23 9.73 13.86 27.58
CA GLN A 23 8.97 15.12 27.50
C GLN A 23 8.33 15.38 26.13
N GLU A 24 7.74 14.35 25.51
CA GLU A 24 7.15 14.47 24.17
C GLU A 24 5.99 15.48 24.12
N ASP A 25 5.04 15.43 25.06
CA ASP A 25 3.88 16.34 25.10
C ASP A 25 4.30 17.81 25.25
N ALA A 26 5.26 18.10 26.12
CA ALA A 26 5.76 19.46 26.33
C ALA A 26 6.48 20.01 25.08
N ASN A 27 7.23 19.16 24.36
CA ASN A 27 7.88 19.52 23.11
C ASN A 27 6.87 19.74 21.98
N TRP A 28 5.82 18.92 21.88
CA TRP A 28 4.74 19.14 20.91
C TRP A 28 3.92 20.39 21.21
N GLN A 29 3.64 20.67 22.49
CA GLN A 29 2.94 21.88 22.91
C GLN A 29 3.78 23.13 22.60
N MET A 30 5.07 23.13 22.94
CA MET A 30 5.99 24.24 22.62
C MET A 30 6.20 24.42 21.10
N PHE A 31 6.19 23.35 20.30
CA PHE A 31 6.22 23.43 18.84
C PHE A 31 4.89 23.97 18.26
N GLY A 32 3.76 23.58 18.84
CA GLY A 32 2.44 24.15 18.55
C GLY A 32 2.38 25.65 18.85
N ASP A 33 2.85 26.06 20.02
CA ASP A 33 2.92 27.47 20.42
C ASP A 33 3.90 28.27 19.56
N TRP A 34 5.02 27.67 19.12
CA TRP A 34 5.91 28.28 18.13
C TRP A 34 5.22 28.49 16.78
N ILE A 35 4.49 27.49 16.27
CA ILE A 35 3.68 27.65 15.03
C ILE A 35 2.59 28.70 15.22
N ASN A 36 1.89 28.72 16.36
CA ASN A 36 0.87 29.72 16.67
C ASN A 36 1.48 31.14 16.71
N SER A 37 2.70 31.29 17.24
CA SER A 37 3.43 32.57 17.30
C SER A 37 3.82 33.12 15.91
N LEU A 38 3.86 32.28 14.87
CA LEU A 38 4.07 32.70 13.48
C LEU A 38 2.80 33.24 12.81
N PHE A 39 1.62 33.13 13.44
CA PHE A 39 0.31 33.38 12.83
C PHE A 39 -0.69 34.16 13.70
N ASP A 40 -0.25 35.21 14.40
CA ASP A 40 -1.20 36.12 15.06
C ASP A 40 -2.13 36.80 14.03
N GLY A 41 -3.41 36.93 14.38
CA GLY A 41 -4.47 37.53 13.56
C GLY A 41 -4.65 36.94 12.15
N GLY A 42 -4.11 35.74 11.87
CA GLY A 42 -4.18 35.11 10.55
C GLY A 42 -3.29 35.75 9.48
N ARG A 43 -2.14 36.34 9.86
CA ARG A 43 -1.11 36.79 8.90
C ARG A 43 0.26 36.20 9.22
N LEU A 44 0.91 35.66 8.20
CA LEU A 44 2.32 35.27 8.27
C LEU A 44 3.21 36.53 8.43
N GLN A 45 3.99 36.60 9.51
CA GLN A 45 5.03 37.63 9.63
C GLN A 45 6.24 37.30 8.74
N ILE A 46 6.26 37.83 7.53
CA ILE A 46 7.52 37.98 6.77
C ILE A 46 8.19 39.26 7.31
N TRP A 47 9.30 39.10 8.03
CA TRP A 47 10.10 40.22 8.56
C TRP A 47 10.83 40.94 7.41
N PRO A 48 10.57 42.22 7.16
CA PRO A 48 11.37 43.03 6.24
C PRO A 48 12.56 43.67 6.98
N ASP A 49 13.67 43.80 6.27
CA ASP A 49 14.82 44.68 6.55
C ASP A 49 15.43 44.64 7.96
N VAL A 50 16.60 44.01 8.07
CA VAL A 50 17.53 44.23 9.19
C VAL A 50 18.03 45.67 9.13
N GLN A 51 17.33 46.58 9.80
CA GLN A 51 17.79 47.95 9.99
C GLN A 51 18.96 47.95 10.98
N CYS A 52 20.17 48.22 10.47
CA CYS A 52 21.33 48.50 11.31
C CYS A 52 21.07 49.78 12.14
N ARG A 53 20.64 49.62 13.39
CA ARG A 53 20.70 50.70 14.38
C ARG A 53 22.17 50.98 14.70
N HIS A 54 22.71 52.03 14.10
CA HIS A 54 23.86 52.72 14.69
C HIS A 54 23.45 53.23 16.07
N ASN A 55 24.07 52.70 17.12
CA ASN A 55 24.26 53.48 18.34
C ASN A 55 25.20 54.62 17.97
N GLY A 56 24.66 55.83 17.86
CA GLY A 56 25.46 57.03 17.80
C GLY A 56 25.76 57.50 19.21
N ASP A 57 27.03 57.39 19.62
CA ASP A 57 27.58 58.32 20.60
C ASP A 57 29.00 58.73 20.22
N SER A 58 29.33 59.99 20.51
CA SER A 58 30.56 60.76 20.23
C SER A 58 31.80 60.04 19.63
N GLY A 59 32.29 60.50 18.46
CA GLY A 59 33.61 60.09 17.95
C GLY A 59 34.06 60.66 16.60
N LEU A 60 34.58 61.90 16.59
CA LEU A 60 35.49 62.49 15.57
C LEU A 60 35.09 62.50 14.06
N LYS A 61 34.71 63.70 13.62
CA LYS A 61 34.81 64.27 12.25
C LYS A 61 36.17 65.01 12.09
N PRO A 62 36.54 65.63 10.94
CA PRO A 62 36.19 65.45 9.51
C PRO A 62 37.42 65.55 8.55
N HIS A 63 37.19 65.84 7.26
CA HIS A 63 38.11 66.32 6.20
C HIS A 63 38.98 65.28 5.48
N ASP A 64 39.29 65.34 4.18
CA ASP A 64 38.81 66.09 2.97
C ASP A 64 39.49 65.43 1.73
N ARG A 65 39.18 65.59 0.42
CA ARG A 65 38.17 66.31 -0.41
C ARG A 65 38.12 65.66 -1.83
N VAL A 66 37.46 66.32 -2.81
CA VAL A 66 37.61 66.23 -4.29
C VAL A 66 37.18 64.92 -5.02
N PRO A 67 36.79 64.97 -6.33
CA PRO A 67 35.53 64.33 -6.74
C PRO A 67 35.50 63.64 -8.13
N CYS A 68 34.29 63.33 -8.60
CA CYS A 68 33.85 63.19 -10.02
C CYS A 68 34.47 62.07 -10.89
N GLY A 69 33.63 61.17 -11.41
CA GLY A 69 34.01 60.29 -12.53
C GLY A 69 32.99 59.21 -12.88
N ILE A 70 32.04 59.51 -13.79
CA ILE A 70 31.28 58.47 -14.52
C ILE A 70 31.67 58.56 -16.00
N PRO A 71 32.39 57.57 -16.55
CA PRO A 71 32.38 57.27 -17.98
C PRO A 71 31.15 56.43 -18.33
N GLN A 72 30.41 56.81 -19.38
CA GLN A 72 29.28 56.03 -19.89
C GLN A 72 29.75 55.01 -20.95
N GLY A 73 29.13 53.83 -21.00
CA GLY A 73 29.38 52.84 -22.05
C GLY A 73 28.34 51.71 -22.08
N VAL A 74 27.64 51.58 -23.22
CA VAL A 74 26.83 50.43 -23.65
C VAL A 74 25.60 50.05 -22.79
N ASP A 75 24.51 50.80 -23.05
CA ASP A 75 23.11 50.38 -23.25
C ASP A 75 22.32 49.54 -22.20
N LYS A 76 21.02 49.87 -22.06
CA LYS A 76 20.04 49.23 -21.18
C LYS A 76 18.88 48.63 -21.98
N LYS A 77 18.72 47.30 -21.97
CA LYS A 77 17.42 46.59 -22.14
C LYS A 77 17.53 45.14 -21.67
N GLY A 78 16.64 44.70 -20.78
CA GLY A 78 16.44 43.25 -20.57
C GLY A 78 16.07 42.69 -19.19
N ALA A 79 15.93 43.48 -18.11
CA ALA A 79 15.66 42.90 -16.78
C ALA A 79 14.66 43.63 -15.85
N THR A 80 14.25 44.87 -16.15
CA THR A 80 13.65 45.76 -15.12
C THR A 80 12.16 46.12 -15.33
N ILE A 81 11.42 45.35 -16.15
CA ILE A 81 9.96 45.53 -16.34
C ILE A 81 9.25 44.19 -16.20
N ARG A 82 8.64 43.93 -15.03
CA ARG A 82 7.49 43.01 -14.80
C ARG A 82 6.95 43.03 -13.35
N PHE A 83 7.78 43.33 -12.35
CA PHE A 83 7.34 43.36 -10.94
C PHE A 83 6.60 44.64 -10.51
N SER A 84 6.87 45.78 -11.15
CA SER A 84 6.24 47.07 -10.80
C SER A 84 4.73 47.10 -11.05
N THR A 85 4.27 46.45 -12.12
CA THR A 85 2.84 46.38 -12.52
C THR A 85 2.00 45.61 -11.51
N ILE A 86 2.53 44.51 -10.97
CA ILE A 86 1.84 43.68 -9.97
C ILE A 86 1.64 44.47 -8.67
N LYS A 87 2.65 45.22 -8.24
CA LYS A 87 2.61 46.02 -7.00
C LYS A 87 1.60 47.17 -7.07
N HIS A 88 1.48 47.87 -8.21
CA HIS A 88 0.49 48.94 -8.38
C HIS A 88 -0.95 48.40 -8.38
N ASN A 89 -1.24 47.41 -9.24
CA ASN A 89 -2.59 46.86 -9.36
C ASN A 89 -3.13 46.30 -8.03
N ALA A 90 -2.27 45.71 -7.20
CA ALA A 90 -2.65 45.25 -5.86
C ALA A 90 -2.97 46.40 -4.88
N ILE A 91 -2.23 47.51 -4.94
CA ILE A 91 -2.43 48.68 -4.06
C ILE A 91 -3.72 49.42 -4.42
N ASP A 92 -4.00 49.64 -5.71
CA ASP A 92 -5.19 50.37 -6.14
C ASP A 92 -6.47 49.54 -5.97
N PHE A 93 -6.40 48.21 -6.11
CA PHE A 93 -7.48 47.30 -5.71
C PHE A 93 -7.83 47.41 -4.21
N LEU A 94 -6.81 47.54 -3.34
CA LEU A 94 -7.02 47.75 -1.90
C LEU A 94 -7.54 49.15 -1.55
N ARG A 95 -7.22 50.17 -2.35
CA ARG A 95 -7.83 51.52 -2.24
C ARG A 95 -9.31 51.51 -2.61
N ALA A 96 -9.67 50.89 -3.74
CA ALA A 96 -11.07 50.75 -4.17
C ALA A 96 -11.93 49.98 -3.14
N ARG A 97 -11.35 48.99 -2.45
CA ARG A 97 -12.01 48.25 -1.36
C ARG A 97 -12.22 49.07 -0.09
N ARG A 98 -11.52 50.21 0.09
CA ARG A 98 -11.71 51.14 1.22
C ARG A 98 -12.74 52.23 0.92
N SER A 99 -12.80 52.79 -0.29
CA SER A 99 -13.85 53.76 -0.66
C SER A 99 -15.24 53.13 -0.61
N SER A 100 -15.39 51.91 -1.15
CA SER A 100 -16.64 51.13 -1.11
C SER A 100 -17.13 50.73 0.30
N ARG A 101 -16.38 51.02 1.37
CA ARG A 101 -16.74 50.71 2.77
C ARG A 101 -17.09 51.95 3.61
N ARG A 102 -17.14 53.15 3.02
CA ARG A 102 -17.37 54.41 3.76
C ARG A 102 -18.66 55.15 3.35
N ALA A 103 -19.56 54.48 2.64
CA ALA A 103 -20.84 55.04 2.21
C ALA A 103 -21.91 53.93 2.12
N GLN A 104 -22.48 53.52 3.26
CA GLN A 104 -23.83 52.92 3.34
C GLN A 104 -24.30 52.69 4.80
N GLU A 105 -25.08 53.65 5.29
CA GLU A 105 -26.24 53.49 6.19
C GLU A 105 -27.21 54.64 5.85
N PRO A 106 -28.53 54.50 6.09
CA PRO A 106 -29.38 53.37 5.74
C PRO A 106 -30.48 53.80 4.72
N GLY A 107 -31.11 52.85 4.02
CA GLY A 107 -32.18 53.12 3.06
C GLY A 107 -32.82 51.84 2.51
N SER A 108 -34.06 51.93 2.03
CA SER A 108 -34.91 50.77 1.70
C SER A 108 -34.94 50.40 0.20
N ASP A 109 -35.55 49.23 -0.04
CA ASP A 109 -36.24 48.80 -1.27
C ASP A 109 -35.51 48.16 -2.48
N SER A 110 -36.20 47.12 -2.98
CA SER A 110 -36.27 46.60 -4.36
C SER A 110 -34.99 46.25 -5.16
N SER A 111 -34.73 44.93 -5.21
CA SER A 111 -34.53 44.10 -6.44
C SER A 111 -33.41 44.36 -7.48
N GLU A 112 -32.86 43.23 -7.96
CA GLU A 112 -32.40 43.00 -9.36
C GLU A 112 -31.01 43.49 -9.86
N THR A 113 -29.94 43.41 -9.05
CA THR A 113 -28.54 43.53 -9.58
C THR A 113 -27.53 42.50 -9.04
N SER A 114 -27.92 41.23 -8.89
CA SER A 114 -27.07 40.19 -8.24
C SER A 114 -26.30 39.23 -9.19
N ARG A 115 -26.78 38.96 -10.41
CA ARG A 115 -26.28 37.80 -11.22
C ARG A 115 -25.07 38.06 -12.14
N THR A 116 -24.72 39.32 -12.43
CA THR A 116 -23.64 39.66 -13.38
C THR A 116 -22.25 39.82 -12.74
N THR A 117 -22.19 40.25 -11.48
CA THR A 117 -20.94 40.45 -10.72
C THR A 117 -20.27 39.14 -10.30
N SER A 118 -21.04 38.15 -9.85
CA SER A 118 -20.52 36.83 -9.42
C SER A 118 -19.74 36.11 -10.54
N THR A 119 -20.26 36.16 -11.77
CA THR A 119 -19.65 35.51 -12.94
C THR A 119 -18.31 36.15 -13.32
N ARG A 120 -18.21 37.50 -13.29
CA ARG A 120 -16.95 38.21 -13.54
C ARG A 120 -15.89 37.93 -12.47
N MET A 121 -16.28 37.82 -11.19
CA MET A 121 -15.35 37.42 -10.11
C MET A 121 -14.78 36.01 -10.33
N ARG A 122 -15.59 35.03 -10.74
CA ARG A 122 -15.12 33.66 -11.00
C ARG A 122 -14.11 33.60 -12.15
N VAL A 123 -14.35 34.33 -13.25
CA VAL A 123 -13.41 34.42 -14.38
C VAL A 123 -12.08 35.06 -13.96
N ALA A 124 -12.12 36.13 -13.15
CA ALA A 124 -10.90 36.77 -12.64
C ALA A 124 -10.07 35.84 -11.71
N HIS A 125 -10.72 35.10 -10.81
CA HIS A 125 -10.05 34.11 -9.96
C HIS A 125 -9.40 32.98 -10.78
N LEU A 126 -10.09 32.49 -11.82
CA LEU A 126 -9.53 31.50 -12.75
C LEU A 126 -8.30 32.04 -13.49
N ALA A 127 -8.32 33.31 -13.93
CA ALA A 127 -7.19 33.91 -14.64
C ALA A 127 -5.93 34.02 -13.75
N VAL A 128 -6.08 34.39 -12.46
CA VAL A 128 -4.97 34.45 -11.51
C VAL A 128 -4.42 33.05 -11.19
N LEU A 129 -5.30 32.07 -10.96
CA LEU A 129 -4.87 30.69 -10.72
C LEU A 129 -4.17 30.07 -11.95
N LYS A 130 -4.63 30.40 -13.16
CA LYS A 130 -3.98 29.96 -14.40
C LYS A 130 -2.60 30.59 -14.57
N ALA A 131 -2.46 31.90 -14.33
CA ALA A 131 -1.17 32.59 -14.36
C ALA A 131 -0.17 32.08 -13.30
N ALA A 132 -0.66 31.57 -12.16
CA ALA A 132 0.18 30.89 -11.17
C ALA A 132 0.57 29.46 -11.58
N ALA A 133 -0.30 28.75 -12.33
CA ALA A 133 -0.05 27.40 -12.82
C ALA A 133 0.84 27.34 -14.08
N ASP A 134 0.86 28.39 -14.90
CA ASP A 134 1.70 28.50 -16.10
C ASP A 134 3.20 28.77 -15.80
N ILE A 135 3.60 28.91 -14.53
CA ILE A 135 5.02 28.94 -14.13
C ILE A 135 5.59 27.53 -14.21
N SER A 136 6.37 27.24 -15.26
CA SER A 136 6.91 25.88 -15.44
C SER A 136 8.01 25.59 -14.40
N VAL A 137 8.09 24.32 -13.96
CA VAL A 137 9.17 23.85 -13.07
C VAL A 137 10.55 24.18 -13.64
N ARG A 138 10.67 24.24 -14.97
CA ARG A 138 11.90 24.58 -15.70
C ARG A 138 12.37 26.01 -15.44
N ASP A 139 11.45 26.95 -15.23
CA ASP A 139 11.78 28.36 -14.97
C ASP A 139 12.25 28.56 -13.52
N LEU A 140 11.66 27.81 -12.59
CA LEU A 140 12.11 27.69 -11.20
C LEU A 140 13.47 26.99 -11.08
N GLU A 141 13.67 25.89 -11.82
CA GLU A 141 14.98 25.23 -11.93
C GLU A 141 16.05 26.17 -12.49
N LEU A 142 15.74 26.94 -13.55
CA LEU A 142 16.70 27.88 -14.15
C LEU A 142 17.04 29.05 -13.23
N ALA A 143 16.08 29.53 -12.44
CA ALA A 143 16.32 30.54 -11.41
C ALA A 143 17.20 29.99 -10.26
N TYR A 144 16.89 28.79 -9.77
CA TYR A 144 17.65 28.12 -8.71
C TYR A 144 19.10 27.81 -9.14
N PHE A 145 19.31 27.35 -10.38
CA PHE A 145 20.65 27.08 -10.91
C PHE A 145 21.49 28.35 -11.06
N LYS A 146 20.87 29.47 -11.45
CA LYS A 146 21.56 30.78 -11.55
C LYS A 146 21.85 31.44 -10.20
N LEU A 147 21.06 31.16 -9.17
CA LEU A 147 21.39 31.59 -7.80
C LEU A 147 22.61 30.80 -7.30
N ARG A 148 22.59 29.47 -7.45
CA ARG A 148 23.65 28.58 -6.94
C ARG A 148 24.99 28.69 -7.67
N SER A 149 25.05 29.31 -8.85
CA SER A 149 26.29 29.53 -9.59
C SER A 149 27.15 30.69 -9.09
N ASN A 150 26.63 31.55 -8.20
CA ASN A 150 27.33 32.76 -7.77
C ASN A 150 28.11 32.60 -6.45
N ASP A 151 27.84 31.55 -5.67
CA ASP A 151 28.41 31.37 -4.32
C ASP A 151 29.79 30.66 -4.29
N PHE A 152 30.48 30.54 -5.43
CA PHE A 152 31.75 29.81 -5.54
C PHE A 152 32.84 30.53 -6.37
N MET A 153 33.01 31.85 -6.17
CA MET A 153 34.23 32.53 -6.66
C MET A 153 34.65 33.78 -5.85
N VAL A 154 35.18 33.57 -4.64
CA VAL A 154 36.09 34.53 -3.97
C VAL A 154 37.30 33.78 -3.45
N LEU A 155 38.46 34.00 -4.06
CA LEU A 155 39.75 33.51 -3.56
C LEU A 155 40.26 34.45 -2.45
N HIS A 156 40.79 33.88 -1.38
CA HIS A 156 41.51 34.66 -0.37
C HIS A 156 42.84 35.16 -0.95
N ASN A 157 43.07 36.47 -0.88
CA ASN A 157 44.28 37.09 -1.40
C ASN A 157 45.27 37.33 -0.24
N CYS A 158 46.39 36.60 -0.23
CA CYS A 158 47.55 36.91 0.61
C CYS A 158 48.66 37.40 -0.31
N GLY A 159 49.00 38.68 -0.22
CA GLY A 159 49.94 39.32 -1.15
C GLY A 159 51.39 39.29 -0.67
N CYS A 160 52.32 39.19 -1.62
CA CYS A 160 53.67 39.76 -1.57
C CYS A 160 54.36 39.63 -2.94
N GLY A 161 55.45 40.36 -3.17
CA GLY A 161 56.48 39.96 -4.14
C GLY A 161 56.23 40.26 -5.62
N SER A 162 56.64 41.46 -6.02
CA SER A 162 56.99 41.89 -7.38
C SER A 162 57.63 40.83 -8.33
N ALA A 163 57.11 40.79 -9.56
CA ALA A 163 57.80 40.65 -10.86
C ALA A 163 58.84 39.53 -11.13
N GLY A 164 58.67 38.78 -12.23
CA GLY A 164 59.79 38.03 -12.84
C GLY A 164 59.48 36.86 -13.80
N CYS A 165 59.07 37.15 -15.05
CA CYS A 165 59.23 36.31 -16.26
C CYS A 165 58.68 34.85 -16.29
N CYS A 166 58.80 34.22 -17.46
CA CYS A 166 58.00 33.07 -17.90
C CYS A 166 58.74 31.71 -17.87
N GLU A 167 57.93 30.65 -18.05
CA GLU A 167 58.27 29.32 -18.60
C GLU A 167 58.95 28.25 -17.69
N PRO A 168 58.78 26.93 -18.00
CA PRO A 168 58.44 25.95 -16.94
C PRO A 168 59.26 24.62 -16.93
N THR A 169 58.87 23.73 -16.00
CA THR A 169 59.34 22.32 -15.78
C THR A 169 60.77 22.21 -15.21
N HIS A 170 61.07 21.40 -14.18
CA HIS A 170 60.85 19.94 -14.06
C HIS A 170 61.02 19.43 -12.59
N LEU A 171 60.21 18.41 -12.19
CA LEU A 171 60.52 17.17 -11.41
C LEU A 171 61.36 17.15 -10.07
N ARG A 172 61.10 16.09 -9.25
CA ARG A 172 61.85 15.55 -8.06
C ARG A 172 61.64 16.27 -6.70
N PHE A 173 61.75 15.62 -5.52
CA PHE A 173 61.94 14.19 -5.14
C PHE A 173 61.50 13.92 -3.66
N GLU A 174 61.02 12.69 -3.35
CA GLU A 174 61.25 11.84 -2.12
C GLU A 174 61.04 12.41 -0.67
N VAL A 175 61.02 11.68 0.46
CA VAL A 175 61.32 10.26 0.83
C VAL A 175 60.57 9.79 2.12
N GLU A 176 60.43 8.46 2.35
CA GLU A 176 60.18 7.71 3.64
C GLU A 176 58.95 8.04 4.56
N ALA A 177 58.43 7.18 5.45
CA ALA A 177 58.48 5.71 5.75
C ALA A 177 57.15 5.35 6.52
N ASP A 178 56.79 4.13 6.94
CA ASP A 178 57.51 2.87 7.20
C ASP A 178 56.55 1.63 7.15
N LEU A 179 57.05 0.39 7.33
CA LEU A 179 56.28 -0.88 7.25
C LEU A 179 56.64 -1.87 8.39
N PRO A 180 55.73 -2.80 8.80
CA PRO A 180 55.84 -4.20 8.33
C PRO A 180 54.45 -4.89 8.11
N THR A 181 54.20 -5.82 7.17
CA THR A 181 54.63 -7.25 7.08
C THR A 181 54.48 -8.06 8.38
N ARG A 182 54.06 -9.35 8.39
CA ARG A 182 53.87 -10.40 7.36
C ARG A 182 52.96 -11.51 7.93
N LEU A 183 52.27 -12.30 7.08
CA LEU A 183 52.06 -13.76 7.25
C LEU A 183 51.31 -14.39 6.05
N SER A 184 51.48 -15.70 5.83
CA SER A 184 50.98 -16.45 4.66
C SER A 184 50.17 -17.70 5.07
N PRO A 185 49.20 -18.18 4.26
CA PRO A 185 48.41 -19.38 4.54
C PRO A 185 49.04 -20.69 3.97
N PRO A 186 48.73 -21.86 4.56
CA PRO A 186 49.09 -23.19 4.01
C PRO A 186 48.03 -23.76 3.03
N PRO A 187 48.35 -24.82 2.24
CA PRO A 187 47.48 -25.36 1.19
C PRO A 187 46.95 -26.81 1.53
N PRO A 188 46.57 -27.73 0.61
CA PRO A 188 45.16 -28.16 0.53
C PRO A 188 44.86 -29.68 0.43
N SER A 189 43.58 -30.06 0.54
CA SER A 189 43.04 -31.39 0.15
C SER A 189 41.51 -31.27 -0.13
N THR A 190 41.02 -31.51 -1.35
CA THR A 190 40.41 -32.78 -1.84
C THR A 190 39.34 -33.35 -0.89
N PHE A 191 38.07 -33.54 -1.25
CA PHE A 191 37.42 -33.92 -2.53
C PHE A 191 35.91 -33.55 -2.44
N THR A 192 35.06 -33.35 -3.47
CA THR A 192 35.18 -33.28 -4.95
C THR A 192 33.91 -32.64 -5.52
N ALA A 193 33.97 -31.98 -6.70
CA ALA A 193 32.78 -31.70 -7.52
C ALA A 193 33.11 -31.60 -9.03
N ARG A 194 32.34 -32.32 -9.86
CA ARG A 194 32.23 -32.12 -11.33
C ARG A 194 30.87 -31.43 -11.58
N VAL A 195 30.60 -30.65 -12.64
CA VAL A 195 31.21 -30.46 -13.97
C VAL A 195 31.08 -28.99 -14.40
N SER A 196 32.14 -28.33 -14.89
CA SER A 196 32.02 -27.12 -15.73
C SER A 196 33.29 -26.76 -16.51
N THR A 197 33.53 -27.38 -17.68
CA THR A 197 34.69 -27.05 -18.53
C THR A 197 34.46 -27.33 -20.03
N ARG A 198 33.91 -26.34 -20.76
CA ARG A 198 34.04 -26.20 -22.23
C ARG A 198 33.91 -24.73 -22.67
N LEU A 199 34.83 -23.88 -22.23
CA LEU A 199 35.01 -22.53 -22.78
C LEU A 199 36.48 -22.08 -22.64
N ASN A 200 37.30 -22.38 -23.65
CA ASN A 200 38.58 -21.72 -24.02
C ASN A 200 39.35 -22.57 -25.05
N ALA A 201 38.71 -22.92 -26.17
CA ALA A 201 39.33 -23.70 -27.26
C ALA A 201 38.67 -23.41 -28.62
N LEU A 202 38.65 -22.15 -29.06
CA LEU A 202 38.19 -21.77 -30.42
C LEU A 202 38.73 -20.38 -30.87
N LEU A 203 40.01 -20.10 -30.60
CA LEU A 203 40.70 -18.87 -31.03
C LEU A 203 42.15 -19.17 -31.48
N ALA A 204 42.37 -19.61 -32.73
CA ALA A 204 43.68 -19.58 -33.42
C ALA A 204 43.64 -19.99 -34.93
N ALA A 205 42.78 -19.37 -35.74
CA ALA A 205 42.91 -19.33 -37.21
C ALA A 205 42.16 -18.07 -37.70
N SER A 206 42.76 -17.07 -38.35
CA SER A 206 43.56 -17.08 -39.59
C SER A 206 42.75 -17.57 -40.80
N SER A 207 42.53 -16.78 -41.87
CA SER A 207 42.77 -15.34 -42.07
C SER A 207 41.88 -14.82 -43.22
N GLY A 208 41.51 -13.54 -43.24
CA GLY A 208 40.68 -12.98 -44.32
C GLY A 208 40.19 -11.58 -44.01
N GLY A 209 40.93 -10.55 -44.44
CA GLY A 209 40.61 -9.16 -44.17
C GLY A 209 39.94 -8.45 -45.35
N THR A 210 39.05 -7.48 -45.06
CA THR A 210 38.75 -6.39 -46.00
C THR A 210 38.40 -5.12 -45.24
N ARG A 211 38.96 -3.99 -45.66
CA ARG A 211 38.83 -2.69 -44.98
C ARG A 211 37.40 -2.14 -45.09
N ARG A 212 36.91 -1.49 -44.02
CA ARG A 212 35.89 -0.43 -44.11
C ARG A 212 36.47 0.88 -43.59
N THR A 213 36.84 1.76 -44.51
CA THR A 213 37.16 3.16 -44.22
C THR A 213 35.88 3.99 -44.11
N MET A 214 35.93 5.09 -43.34
CA MET A 214 34.84 6.07 -43.30
C MET A 214 34.65 6.75 -44.65
N GLN A 215 33.40 7.08 -45.00
CA GLN A 215 33.11 8.20 -45.90
C GLN A 215 32.02 9.10 -45.31
N VAL A 216 32.39 10.34 -45.03
CA VAL A 216 31.47 11.45 -44.77
C VAL A 216 30.89 11.90 -46.11
N ARG A 217 29.56 11.97 -46.26
CA ARG A 217 28.93 12.49 -47.49
C ARG A 217 27.98 13.66 -47.23
N LYS A 218 28.52 14.83 -47.60
CA LYS A 218 27.96 16.18 -47.77
C LYS A 218 26.43 16.33 -47.78
N ARG A 219 25.94 17.39 -47.10
CA ARG A 219 24.70 18.10 -47.46
C ARG A 219 24.72 18.46 -48.95
N ASN A 220 23.59 18.25 -49.64
CA ASN A 220 23.25 19.01 -50.85
C ASN A 220 22.07 19.94 -50.56
N ARG A 221 22.01 21.07 -51.27
CA ARG A 221 20.99 22.12 -51.17
C ARG A 221 20.30 22.17 -52.53
N ALA A 222 18.98 22.05 -52.57
CA ALA A 222 18.17 22.13 -53.80
C ALA A 222 17.17 23.30 -53.70
N SER A 223 16.69 23.77 -54.86
CA SER A 223 15.94 25.02 -54.97
C SER A 223 14.48 24.91 -54.50
N ALA A 224 13.84 26.06 -54.33
CA ALA A 224 12.46 26.19 -53.90
C ALA A 224 11.45 25.90 -55.03
N THR A 225 10.29 25.37 -54.64
CA THR A 225 9.01 25.58 -55.31
C THR A 225 7.92 25.80 -54.26
N ALA A 226 6.93 26.59 -54.63
CA ALA A 226 5.66 26.82 -53.95
C ALA A 226 4.59 26.96 -55.06
N PRO A 227 3.28 26.90 -54.77
CA PRO A 227 2.62 26.79 -53.46
C PRO A 227 1.75 25.53 -53.33
N GLU A 228 1.10 25.34 -52.17
CA GLU A 228 -0.37 25.20 -52.09
C GLU A 228 -0.87 25.26 -50.64
N GLN A 229 -2.06 25.86 -50.45
CA GLN A 229 -2.82 25.79 -49.20
C GLN A 229 -3.84 24.66 -49.32
N HIS A 230 -3.90 23.70 -48.39
CA HIS A 230 -5.08 22.81 -48.26
C HIS A 230 -5.32 22.39 -46.81
N GLY A 231 -6.60 22.18 -46.47
CA GLY A 231 -7.10 22.19 -45.09
C GLY A 231 -6.63 21.05 -44.19
N GLY A 232 -6.52 21.34 -42.89
CA GLY A 232 -6.18 20.36 -41.86
C GLY A 232 -7.26 19.29 -41.69
N ARG A 233 -6.86 18.01 -41.76
CA ARG A 233 -7.74 16.87 -41.46
C ARG A 233 -7.91 16.71 -39.94
N PRO A 234 -9.14 16.59 -39.40
CA PRO A 234 -9.33 16.19 -38.01
C PRO A 234 -8.89 14.73 -37.80
N HIS A 235 -8.35 14.43 -36.62
CA HIS A 235 -7.87 13.08 -36.30
C HIS A 235 -9.03 12.08 -36.19
N SER A 236 -8.98 11.01 -36.98
CA SER A 236 -9.86 9.86 -36.80
C SER A 236 -9.41 9.03 -35.60
N SER A 237 -10.29 8.86 -34.62
CA SER A 237 -10.08 7.98 -33.47
C SER A 237 -10.26 6.52 -33.88
N THR A 238 -9.14 5.84 -34.16
CA THR A 238 -9.13 4.38 -34.27
C THR A 238 -9.62 3.75 -32.97
N PRO A 239 -10.43 2.67 -33.02
CA PRO A 239 -10.81 1.94 -31.81
C PRO A 239 -9.55 1.38 -31.13
N PRO A 240 -9.53 1.27 -29.78
CA PRO A 240 -8.40 0.71 -29.08
C PRO A 240 -8.17 -0.73 -29.54
N SER A 241 -7.05 -0.96 -30.23
CA SER A 241 -6.68 -2.29 -30.68
C SER A 241 -6.55 -3.22 -29.47
N ARG A 242 -7.11 -4.43 -29.59
CA ARG A 242 -6.91 -5.48 -28.58
C ARG A 242 -5.39 -5.71 -28.49
N PRO A 243 -4.75 -5.66 -27.30
CA PRO A 243 -3.40 -6.17 -27.18
C PRO A 243 -3.40 -7.62 -27.64
N ALA A 244 -2.38 -8.02 -28.42
CA ALA A 244 -2.29 -9.38 -28.93
C ALA A 244 -2.38 -10.38 -27.78
N SER A 245 -3.08 -11.51 -28.00
CA SER A 245 -3.33 -12.52 -26.96
C SER A 245 -2.03 -13.03 -26.32
N SER A 246 -1.00 -13.23 -27.15
CA SER A 246 0.38 -13.52 -26.75
C SER A 246 0.97 -12.48 -25.79
N GLY A 247 0.79 -11.19 -26.07
CA GLY A 247 1.28 -10.09 -25.23
C GLY A 247 0.68 -10.06 -23.82
N LEU A 248 -0.62 -10.36 -23.67
CA LEU A 248 -1.26 -10.49 -22.36
C LEU A 248 -0.81 -11.75 -21.61
N GLN A 249 -0.61 -12.87 -22.30
CA GLN A 249 -0.10 -14.10 -21.69
C GLN A 249 1.32 -13.91 -21.14
N SER A 250 2.22 -13.30 -21.92
CA SER A 250 3.60 -13.05 -21.47
C SER A 250 3.69 -11.98 -20.39
N LEU A 251 2.79 -10.99 -20.36
CA LEU A 251 2.67 -10.08 -19.20
C LEU A 251 2.27 -10.85 -17.93
N LEU A 252 1.29 -11.76 -18.00
CA LEU A 252 0.88 -12.55 -16.84
C LEU A 252 2.02 -13.47 -16.36
N ILE A 253 2.75 -14.12 -17.27
CA ILE A 253 3.93 -14.95 -16.94
C ILE A 253 5.01 -14.10 -16.26
N PHE A 254 5.28 -12.89 -16.77
CA PHE A 254 6.22 -11.95 -16.15
C PHE A 254 5.79 -11.54 -14.74
N LEU A 255 4.51 -11.19 -14.54
CA LEU A 255 3.98 -10.81 -13.23
C LEU A 255 4.03 -11.97 -12.21
N VAL A 256 3.71 -13.19 -12.65
CA VAL A 256 3.83 -14.41 -11.84
C VAL A 256 5.29 -14.65 -11.45
N GLY A 257 6.24 -14.62 -12.39
CA GLY A 257 7.66 -14.78 -12.10
C GLY A 257 8.21 -13.69 -11.17
N PHE A 258 7.79 -12.44 -11.37
CA PHE A 258 8.17 -11.30 -10.54
C PHE A 258 7.66 -11.45 -9.09
N ARG A 259 6.38 -11.78 -8.90
CA ARG A 259 5.80 -11.94 -7.56
C ARG A 259 6.31 -13.21 -6.86
N ILE A 260 6.60 -14.30 -7.58
CA ILE A 260 7.27 -15.48 -7.00
C ILE A 260 8.69 -15.12 -6.55
N LEU A 261 9.47 -14.39 -7.36
CA LEU A 261 10.80 -13.91 -6.95
C LEU A 261 10.74 -12.97 -5.74
N ASN A 262 9.68 -12.15 -5.62
CA ASN A 262 9.44 -11.32 -4.45
C ASN A 262 9.14 -12.18 -3.20
N ALA A 263 8.20 -13.13 -3.31
CA ALA A 263 7.81 -14.05 -2.25
C ALA A 263 8.97 -14.93 -1.73
N LEU A 264 9.84 -15.42 -2.62
CA LEU A 264 11.03 -16.20 -2.29
C LEU A 264 12.17 -15.34 -1.69
N ARG A 265 12.07 -14.01 -1.77
CA ARG A 265 12.98 -13.07 -1.10
C ARG A 265 12.44 -12.62 0.25
N THR A 266 11.12 -12.58 0.48
CA THR A 266 10.52 -12.25 1.78
C THR A 266 10.93 -13.28 2.84
N ARG A 267 11.78 -12.85 3.78
CA ARG A 267 12.33 -13.59 4.94
C ARG A 267 12.06 -12.91 6.29
N THR A 268 11.42 -11.75 6.26
CA THR A 268 11.16 -10.91 7.41
C THR A 268 9.73 -11.10 7.90
N PHE A 269 9.52 -11.08 9.21
CA PHE A 269 8.18 -10.93 9.79
C PHE A 269 7.62 -9.52 9.50
N PHE A 270 6.30 -9.34 9.42
CA PHE A 270 5.68 -8.01 9.50
C PHE A 270 4.56 -7.95 10.54
N GLN A 271 3.53 -8.80 10.41
CA GLN A 271 2.37 -8.74 11.29
C GLN A 271 1.76 -10.13 11.55
N PRO A 272 1.33 -10.40 12.79
CA PRO A 272 0.95 -11.74 13.23
C PRO A 272 -0.19 -12.36 12.41
N ASP A 273 -1.08 -11.53 11.86
CA ASP A 273 -2.14 -11.91 10.95
C ASP A 273 -1.68 -12.79 9.77
N GLU A 274 -0.46 -12.60 9.24
CA GLU A 274 0.03 -13.40 8.11
C GLU A 274 0.21 -14.88 8.47
N HIS A 275 0.34 -15.19 9.76
CA HIS A 275 0.45 -16.53 10.32
C HIS A 275 -0.79 -16.94 11.13
N TYR A 276 -1.11 -16.20 12.19
CA TYR A 276 -2.15 -16.54 13.17
C TYR A 276 -3.60 -16.38 12.65
N GLN A 277 -3.80 -15.69 11.51
CA GLN A 277 -5.08 -15.66 10.79
C GLN A 277 -5.07 -16.45 9.48
N THR A 278 -3.94 -17.05 9.10
CA THR A 278 -3.80 -17.75 7.82
C THR A 278 -3.03 -19.06 7.96
N THR A 279 -1.68 -19.03 8.01
CA THR A 279 -0.89 -20.25 7.84
C THR A 279 -0.98 -21.20 9.02
N GLU A 280 -1.07 -20.73 10.27
CA GLU A 280 -1.25 -21.59 11.46
C GLU A 280 -2.58 -22.36 11.42
N ILE A 281 -3.64 -21.72 10.90
CA ILE A 281 -4.97 -22.34 10.78
C ILE A 281 -5.00 -23.35 9.64
N ALA A 282 -4.42 -23.02 8.48
CA ALA A 282 -4.27 -23.95 7.36
C ALA A 282 -3.38 -25.15 7.72
N HIS A 283 -2.29 -24.91 8.46
CA HIS A 283 -1.43 -25.96 9.03
C HIS A 283 -2.22 -26.85 10.00
N ARG A 284 -2.95 -26.26 10.96
CA ARG A 284 -3.75 -27.03 11.92
C ARG A 284 -4.83 -27.89 11.26
N ILE A 285 -5.42 -27.44 10.15
CA ILE A 285 -6.37 -28.22 9.36
C ILE A 285 -5.70 -29.45 8.71
N VAL A 286 -4.48 -29.31 8.19
CA VAL A 286 -3.78 -30.40 7.47
C VAL A 286 -3.03 -31.36 8.40
N PHE A 287 -2.39 -30.85 9.46
CA PHE A 287 -1.52 -31.62 10.35
C PHE A 287 -2.15 -31.95 11.70
N GLY A 288 -3.29 -31.33 12.06
CA GLY A 288 -4.03 -31.57 13.30
C GLY A 288 -3.54 -30.78 14.53
N TYR A 289 -2.36 -30.17 14.47
CA TYR A 289 -1.75 -29.40 15.56
C TYR A 289 -1.32 -27.99 15.12
N GLY A 290 -1.13 -27.10 16.10
CA GLY A 290 -0.77 -25.69 15.89
C GLY A 290 -1.64 -24.73 16.69
N PHE A 291 -1.19 -23.47 16.85
CA PHE A 291 -1.88 -22.52 17.73
C PHE A 291 -3.17 -21.99 17.08
N LYS A 292 -4.26 -21.95 17.85
CA LYS A 292 -5.55 -21.36 17.44
C LYS A 292 -5.74 -20.06 18.23
N SER A 293 -5.77 -18.91 17.56
CA SER A 293 -5.99 -17.64 18.25
C SER A 293 -7.46 -17.44 18.65
N TRP A 294 -7.71 -16.52 19.58
CA TRP A 294 -9.03 -16.18 20.12
C TRP A 294 -10.09 -15.92 19.04
N GLU A 295 -9.68 -15.34 17.90
CA GLU A 295 -10.56 -14.97 16.79
C GLU A 295 -11.33 -16.14 16.16
N TRP A 296 -10.76 -17.34 16.28
CA TRP A 296 -11.29 -18.58 15.73
C TRP A 296 -12.12 -19.39 16.73
N HIS A 297 -12.35 -18.88 17.94
CA HIS A 297 -13.11 -19.59 18.98
C HIS A 297 -14.61 -19.28 18.89
N GLY A 298 -15.42 -20.33 19.00
CA GLY A 298 -16.89 -20.25 19.01
C GLY A 298 -17.46 -19.97 20.41
N ALA A 299 -18.74 -19.57 20.47
CA ALA A 299 -19.43 -19.25 21.73
C ALA A 299 -19.45 -20.44 22.72
N SER A 300 -19.34 -21.66 22.21
CA SER A 300 -19.36 -22.92 22.96
C SER A 300 -18.33 -23.04 24.11
N HIS A 301 -17.25 -22.25 24.10
CA HIS A 301 -16.28 -22.21 25.21
C HIS A 301 -16.65 -21.24 26.35
N ALA A 302 -17.64 -20.39 26.17
CA ALA A 302 -17.93 -19.25 27.06
C ALA A 302 -19.32 -19.26 27.70
N LEU A 303 -20.18 -20.25 27.38
CA LEU A 303 -21.57 -20.34 27.85
C LEU A 303 -21.65 -20.67 29.37
N PRO A 304 -22.06 -19.72 30.25
CA PRO A 304 -22.24 -19.98 31.67
C PRO A 304 -23.65 -20.47 32.01
N ARG A 305 -24.53 -20.60 31.00
CA ARG A 305 -25.94 -20.95 31.11
C ARG A 305 -26.34 -21.86 29.94
N PRO A 306 -27.08 -22.95 30.17
CA PRO A 306 -27.70 -23.68 29.07
C PRO A 306 -28.81 -22.82 28.45
N ALA A 307 -28.64 -22.42 27.19
CA ALA A 307 -29.69 -21.75 26.43
C ALA A 307 -30.91 -22.68 26.32
N GLN A 308 -32.05 -22.27 26.89
CA GLN A 308 -33.26 -23.10 27.05
C GLN A 308 -33.95 -23.45 25.72
N SER A 309 -33.53 -22.86 24.60
CA SER A 309 -34.02 -23.17 23.26
C SER A 309 -32.90 -23.18 22.23
N TYR A 310 -33.06 -24.00 21.18
CA TYR A 310 -32.14 -24.02 20.04
C TYR A 310 -32.04 -22.66 19.34
N ALA A 311 -33.15 -21.93 19.23
CA ALA A 311 -33.18 -20.60 18.62
C ALA A 311 -32.29 -19.59 19.38
N GLY A 312 -32.31 -19.61 20.72
CA GLY A 312 -31.41 -18.79 21.53
C GLY A 312 -29.95 -19.14 21.29
N ALA A 313 -29.60 -20.43 21.36
CA ALA A 313 -28.24 -20.91 21.11
C ALA A 313 -27.74 -20.57 19.68
N ALA A 314 -28.60 -20.64 18.68
CA ALA A 314 -28.27 -20.30 17.29
C ALA A 314 -27.97 -18.81 17.11
N ILE A 315 -28.78 -17.92 17.70
CA ILE A 315 -28.54 -16.48 17.69
C ILE A 315 -27.25 -16.14 18.44
N GLU A 316 -27.02 -16.76 19.60
CA GLU A 316 -25.83 -16.55 20.41
C GLU A 316 -24.54 -16.98 19.68
N ASN A 317 -24.55 -18.12 18.98
CA ASN A 317 -23.39 -18.55 18.18
C ASN A 317 -23.16 -17.69 16.93
N LEU A 318 -24.22 -17.12 16.32
CA LEU A 318 -24.09 -16.15 15.22
C LEU A 318 -23.45 -14.83 15.68
N LEU A 319 -23.72 -14.39 16.92
CA LEU A 319 -23.22 -13.14 17.50
C LEU A 319 -21.84 -13.28 18.20
N HIS A 320 -21.56 -14.45 18.78
CA HIS A 320 -20.37 -14.70 19.60
C HIS A 320 -19.41 -15.76 19.04
N GLY A 321 -19.67 -16.29 17.84
CA GLY A 321 -18.83 -17.25 17.12
C GLY A 321 -17.50 -16.69 16.58
N PRO A 322 -16.80 -17.45 15.71
CA PRO A 322 -15.56 -17.02 15.07
C PRO A 322 -15.72 -15.71 14.27
N ILE A 323 -14.74 -14.81 14.29
CA ILE A 323 -14.83 -13.50 13.61
C ILE A 323 -14.09 -13.42 12.26
N ARG A 324 -13.33 -14.46 11.89
CA ARG A 324 -12.64 -14.54 10.60
C ARG A 324 -13.29 -15.61 9.74
N SER A 325 -13.48 -15.34 8.45
CA SER A 325 -14.04 -16.34 7.54
C SER A 325 -12.99 -17.39 7.22
N ILE A 326 -13.37 -18.66 7.23
CA ILE A 326 -12.48 -19.78 6.96
C ILE A 326 -11.99 -19.83 5.49
N LEU A 327 -12.66 -19.08 4.60
CA LEU A 327 -12.39 -19.05 3.16
C LEU A 327 -10.98 -18.58 2.79
N HIS A 328 -10.30 -17.77 3.60
CA HIS A 328 -8.92 -17.35 3.33
C HIS A 328 -7.88 -18.43 3.70
N PRO A 329 -7.84 -19.00 4.94
CA PRO A 329 -7.00 -20.16 5.25
C PRO A 329 -7.17 -21.34 4.28
N LEU A 330 -8.38 -21.61 3.79
CA LEU A 330 -8.65 -22.70 2.84
C LEU A 330 -7.91 -22.57 1.50
N LEU A 331 -7.41 -21.38 1.13
CA LEU A 331 -6.55 -21.21 -0.05
C LEU A 331 -5.21 -21.94 0.09
N PHE A 332 -4.72 -22.13 1.32
CA PHE A 332 -3.39 -22.69 1.62
C PHE A 332 -3.44 -24.15 2.05
N VAL A 333 -4.61 -24.65 2.47
CA VAL A 333 -4.83 -26.05 2.83
C VAL A 333 -4.42 -27.03 1.70
N PRO A 334 -4.73 -26.81 0.41
CA PRO A 334 -4.25 -27.68 -0.68
C PRO A 334 -2.72 -27.71 -0.81
N GLY A 335 -2.03 -26.59 -0.53
CA GLY A 335 -0.57 -26.50 -0.57
C GLY A 335 0.07 -27.34 0.53
N TYR A 336 -0.39 -27.17 1.78
CA TYR A 336 0.06 -28.00 2.90
C TYR A 336 -0.29 -29.48 2.72
N ALA A 337 -1.48 -29.80 2.20
CA ALA A 337 -1.89 -31.18 1.93
C ALA A 337 -0.98 -31.84 0.88
N LEU A 338 -0.61 -31.11 -0.19
CA LEU A 338 0.33 -31.59 -1.21
C LEU A 338 1.72 -31.86 -0.60
N LEU A 339 2.24 -30.96 0.24
CA LEU A 339 3.53 -31.17 0.93
C LEU A 339 3.49 -32.40 1.84
N ARG A 340 2.42 -32.58 2.62
CA ARG A 340 2.23 -33.75 3.50
C ARG A 340 2.14 -35.06 2.71
N LEU A 341 1.41 -35.07 1.59
CA LEU A 341 1.29 -36.24 0.72
C LEU A 341 2.61 -36.58 0.00
N ALA A 342 3.37 -35.56 -0.41
CA ALA A 342 4.69 -35.73 -1.03
C ALA A 342 5.83 -35.98 0.00
N ARG A 343 5.54 -35.88 1.31
CA ARG A 343 6.53 -35.88 2.42
C ARG A 343 7.62 -34.80 2.25
N LEU A 344 7.25 -33.63 1.74
CA LEU A 344 8.12 -32.45 1.57
C LEU A 344 7.86 -31.35 2.61
N ASP A 345 7.01 -31.65 3.58
CA ASP A 345 6.64 -30.84 4.75
C ASP A 345 7.82 -30.56 5.70
N HIS A 346 8.80 -31.46 5.79
CA HIS A 346 10.04 -31.24 6.54
C HIS A 346 11.04 -30.27 5.89
N THR A 347 10.75 -29.71 4.71
CA THR A 347 11.66 -28.87 3.91
C THR A 347 11.28 -27.37 3.98
N PRO A 348 12.14 -26.43 3.54
CA PRO A 348 11.80 -25.00 3.46
C PRO A 348 10.53 -24.67 2.63
N LEU A 349 10.04 -25.60 1.82
CA LEU A 349 8.78 -25.47 1.09
C LEU A 349 7.57 -25.25 2.02
N LEU A 350 7.62 -25.71 3.27
CA LEU A 350 6.56 -25.49 4.27
C LEU A 350 6.29 -23.99 4.52
N VAL A 351 7.33 -23.16 4.51
CA VAL A 351 7.24 -21.71 4.69
C VAL A 351 7.12 -21.00 3.34
N ALA A 352 7.82 -21.48 2.30
CA ALA A 352 7.87 -20.84 0.99
C ALA A 352 6.59 -21.04 0.15
N LEU A 353 5.94 -22.22 0.22
CA LEU A 353 4.80 -22.55 -0.65
C LEU A 353 3.58 -21.64 -0.41
N PRO A 354 3.15 -21.33 0.84
CA PRO A 354 2.07 -20.37 1.07
C PRO A 354 2.36 -18.99 0.48
N ARG A 355 3.60 -18.50 0.60
CA ARG A 355 4.04 -17.23 -0.02
C ARG A 355 3.99 -17.29 -1.55
N CYS A 356 4.34 -18.44 -2.15
CA CYS A 356 4.21 -18.66 -3.58
C CYS A 356 2.74 -18.74 -4.04
N GLN A 357 1.84 -19.33 -3.27
CA GLN A 357 0.40 -19.30 -3.55
C GLN A 357 -0.15 -17.88 -3.51
N GLN A 358 0.22 -17.09 -2.49
CA GLN A 358 -0.14 -15.68 -2.38
C GLN A 358 0.45 -14.83 -3.51
N ALA A 359 1.66 -15.16 -4.00
CA ALA A 359 2.27 -14.50 -5.14
C ALA A 359 1.46 -14.65 -6.44
N LEU A 360 0.78 -15.79 -6.66
CA LEU A 360 -0.16 -15.96 -7.78
C LEU A 360 -1.36 -15.03 -7.65
N VAL A 361 -1.92 -14.88 -6.44
CA VAL A 361 -3.01 -13.94 -6.15
C VAL A 361 -2.55 -12.49 -6.40
N ALA A 362 -1.36 -12.11 -5.95
CA ALA A 362 -0.78 -10.79 -6.20
C ALA A 362 -0.58 -10.51 -7.70
N ALA A 363 -0.04 -11.47 -8.45
CA ALA A 363 0.17 -11.34 -9.89
C ALA A 363 -1.14 -11.22 -10.68
N LEU A 364 -2.21 -11.90 -10.25
CA LEU A 364 -3.56 -11.70 -10.78
C LEU A 364 -4.10 -10.30 -10.47
N GLY A 365 -3.85 -9.78 -9.25
CA GLY A 365 -4.18 -8.41 -8.86
C GLY A 365 -3.50 -7.35 -9.74
N ASP A 366 -2.19 -7.49 -9.99
CA ASP A 366 -1.45 -6.64 -10.94
C ASP A 366 -2.02 -6.76 -12.36
N PHE A 367 -2.28 -7.98 -12.84
CA PHE A 367 -2.80 -8.23 -14.19
C PHE A 367 -4.16 -7.57 -14.41
N TYR A 368 -5.08 -7.66 -13.43
CA TYR A 368 -6.36 -6.96 -13.51
C TYR A 368 -6.22 -5.44 -13.33
N THR A 369 -5.25 -4.97 -12.55
CA THR A 369 -4.91 -3.54 -12.46
C THR A 369 -4.43 -2.99 -13.80
N PHE A 370 -3.56 -3.72 -14.53
CA PHE A 370 -3.16 -3.37 -15.90
C PHE A 370 -4.35 -3.33 -16.86
N ARG A 371 -5.24 -4.33 -16.80
CA ARG A 371 -6.43 -4.39 -17.68
C ARG A 371 -7.43 -3.27 -17.39
N LEU A 372 -7.63 -2.91 -16.10
CA LEU A 372 -8.43 -1.76 -15.71
C LEU A 372 -7.79 -0.46 -16.19
N ALA A 373 -6.49 -0.26 -15.97
CA ALA A 373 -5.75 0.90 -16.48
C ALA A 373 -5.83 1.05 -18.01
N HIS A 374 -5.76 -0.07 -18.75
CA HIS A 374 -5.95 -0.10 -20.20
C HIS A 374 -7.38 0.31 -20.61
N ARG A 375 -8.40 -0.11 -19.88
CA ARG A 375 -9.80 0.30 -20.09
C ARG A 375 -10.04 1.78 -19.71
N VAL A 376 -9.26 2.34 -18.79
CA VAL A 376 -9.35 3.74 -18.32
C VAL A 376 -8.64 4.72 -19.25
N GLY A 377 -7.50 4.36 -19.85
CA GLY A 377 -6.67 5.29 -20.62
C GLY A 377 -5.72 4.66 -21.64
N GLY A 378 -6.02 3.45 -22.11
CA GLY A 378 -5.25 2.76 -23.14
C GLY A 378 -3.89 2.23 -22.68
N PRO A 379 -3.06 1.72 -23.61
CA PRO A 379 -1.84 0.99 -23.27
C PRO A 379 -0.78 1.86 -22.58
N ARG A 380 -0.71 3.17 -22.86
CA ARG A 380 0.21 4.08 -22.16
C ARG A 380 -0.09 4.13 -20.65
N LEU A 381 -1.34 4.40 -20.27
CA LEU A 381 -1.75 4.44 -18.87
C LEU A 381 -1.52 3.09 -18.17
N ALA A 382 -1.75 1.99 -18.89
CA ALA A 382 -1.53 0.64 -18.38
C ALA A 382 -0.06 0.35 -18.03
N TRP A 383 0.90 0.76 -18.86
CA TRP A 383 2.33 0.59 -18.54
C TRP A 383 2.81 1.51 -17.42
N PHE A 384 2.27 2.73 -17.29
CA PHE A 384 2.54 3.57 -16.11
C PHE A 384 1.94 2.99 -14.83
N ALA A 385 0.74 2.38 -14.87
CA ALA A 385 0.15 1.73 -13.70
C ALA A 385 0.97 0.50 -13.25
N MET A 386 1.58 -0.24 -14.19
CA MET A 386 2.53 -1.31 -13.85
C MET A 386 3.86 -0.78 -13.33
N LEU A 387 4.39 0.31 -13.89
CA LEU A 387 5.58 0.95 -13.31
C LEU A 387 5.34 1.37 -11.86
N VAL A 388 4.17 1.93 -11.53
CA VAL A 388 3.77 2.26 -10.15
C VAL A 388 3.63 0.99 -9.28
N SER A 389 2.84 -0.01 -9.69
CA SER A 389 2.57 -1.20 -8.86
C SER A 389 3.80 -2.09 -8.59
N LEU A 390 4.74 -2.13 -9.54
CA LEU A 390 5.95 -2.94 -9.47
C LEU A 390 7.15 -2.22 -8.82
N SER A 391 7.03 -0.92 -8.53
CA SER A 391 8.05 -0.13 -7.82
C SER A 391 7.60 0.43 -6.47
N ASN A 392 6.29 0.42 -6.18
CA ASN A 392 5.76 0.84 -4.88
C ASN A 392 6.22 -0.14 -3.78
N VAL A 393 7.10 0.34 -2.91
CA VAL A 393 7.63 -0.40 -1.75
C VAL A 393 6.53 -1.02 -0.88
N TYR A 394 5.39 -0.33 -0.66
CA TYR A 394 4.29 -0.88 0.13
C TYR A 394 3.69 -2.13 -0.53
N THR A 395 3.47 -2.09 -1.85
CA THR A 395 2.98 -3.24 -2.63
C THR A 395 4.03 -4.37 -2.69
N LEU A 396 5.31 -4.05 -2.78
CA LEU A 396 6.41 -5.04 -2.76
C LEU A 396 6.59 -5.70 -1.38
N TYR A 397 6.28 -5.00 -0.29
CA TYR A 397 6.38 -5.53 1.08
C TYR A 397 5.14 -6.34 1.52
N THR A 398 3.94 -6.00 1.02
CA THR A 398 2.68 -6.58 1.51
C THR A 398 2.00 -7.58 0.57
N ALA A 399 2.11 -7.44 -0.75
CA ALA A 399 1.26 -8.21 -1.68
C ALA A 399 1.52 -9.72 -1.67
N THR A 400 2.77 -10.15 -1.40
CA THR A 400 3.17 -11.56 -1.31
C THR A 400 3.07 -12.15 0.11
N ARG A 401 2.77 -11.33 1.12
CA ARG A 401 2.46 -11.80 2.48
C ARG A 401 1.03 -12.31 2.56
N THR A 402 0.82 -13.35 3.36
CA THR A 402 -0.41 -14.14 3.50
C THR A 402 -1.55 -13.41 4.24
N PHE A 403 -1.75 -12.12 3.93
CA PHE A 403 -2.84 -11.30 4.45
C PHE A 403 -4.12 -11.47 3.62
N SER A 404 -5.25 -11.53 4.33
CA SER A 404 -6.58 -11.45 3.71
C SER A 404 -6.78 -10.14 2.92
N ASN A 405 -6.18 -9.03 3.34
CA ASN A 405 -6.21 -7.75 2.61
C ASN A 405 -5.51 -7.79 1.23
N SER A 406 -4.43 -8.57 1.09
CA SER A 406 -3.73 -8.74 -0.20
C SER A 406 -4.63 -9.46 -1.21
N THR A 407 -5.39 -10.45 -0.74
CA THR A 407 -6.37 -11.22 -1.53
C THR A 407 -7.64 -10.39 -1.82
N GLU A 408 -8.15 -9.66 -0.83
CA GLU A 408 -9.24 -8.67 -0.95
C GLU A 408 -8.92 -7.64 -2.06
N ALA A 409 -7.70 -7.08 -2.06
CA ALA A 409 -7.26 -6.11 -3.06
C ALA A 409 -7.14 -6.69 -4.48
N ALA A 410 -6.63 -7.91 -4.63
CA ALA A 410 -6.54 -8.58 -5.93
C ALA A 410 -7.93 -8.89 -6.52
N LEU A 411 -8.87 -9.34 -5.69
CA LEU A 411 -10.27 -9.56 -6.09
C LEU A 411 -10.98 -8.25 -6.42
N THR A 412 -10.75 -7.19 -5.65
CA THR A 412 -11.29 -5.84 -5.94
C THR A 412 -10.75 -5.29 -7.26
N ALA A 413 -9.46 -5.49 -7.60
CA ALA A 413 -8.93 -5.14 -8.92
C ALA A 413 -9.67 -5.87 -10.07
N ALA A 414 -9.92 -7.18 -9.90
CA ALA A 414 -10.64 -8.00 -10.88
C ALA A 414 -12.11 -7.59 -11.00
N ALA A 415 -12.79 -7.35 -9.88
CA ALA A 415 -14.18 -6.89 -9.83
C ALA A 415 -14.34 -5.51 -10.48
N LEU A 416 -13.46 -4.56 -10.19
CA LEU A 416 -13.43 -3.22 -10.81
C LEU A 416 -13.21 -3.31 -12.32
N PHE A 417 -12.36 -4.22 -12.82
CA PHE A 417 -12.18 -4.42 -14.25
C PHE A 417 -13.50 -4.77 -14.97
N TYR A 418 -14.35 -5.61 -14.37
CA TYR A 418 -15.66 -6.00 -14.92
C TYR A 418 -16.81 -5.02 -14.61
N TRP A 419 -16.64 -4.09 -13.68
CA TRP A 419 -17.70 -3.16 -13.28
C TRP A 419 -18.13 -2.25 -14.44
N PRO A 420 -19.44 -2.07 -14.73
CA PRO A 420 -19.86 -1.30 -15.90
C PRO A 420 -19.53 0.19 -15.85
N PHE A 421 -19.42 0.80 -14.65
CA PHE A 421 -19.21 2.24 -14.37
C PHE A 421 -20.27 3.22 -14.94
N VAL A 422 -21.03 2.85 -15.97
CA VAL A 422 -22.09 3.66 -16.58
C VAL A 422 -23.40 2.86 -16.69
N PRO A 423 -24.58 3.52 -16.63
CA PRO A 423 -25.85 2.90 -16.98
C PRO A 423 -25.82 2.35 -18.40
N PHE A 424 -26.53 1.26 -18.69
CA PHE A 424 -26.49 0.65 -20.03
C PHE A 424 -27.14 1.57 -21.07
N PHE A 425 -28.27 2.21 -20.74
CA PHE A 425 -28.91 3.24 -21.59
C PHE A 425 -28.04 4.46 -21.92
N SER A 426 -26.91 4.67 -21.23
CA SER A 426 -25.97 5.75 -21.56
C SER A 426 -25.28 5.60 -22.92
N ARG A 427 -25.45 4.44 -23.60
CA ARG A 427 -24.79 4.02 -24.87
C ARG A 427 -23.26 4.10 -24.87
N ARG A 428 -22.63 4.31 -23.71
CA ARG A 428 -21.18 4.46 -23.52
C ARG A 428 -20.51 3.23 -22.90
N PHE A 429 -21.22 2.12 -22.76
CA PHE A 429 -20.64 0.88 -22.25
C PHE A 429 -19.74 0.22 -23.30
N ASP A 430 -18.50 -0.11 -22.91
CA ASP A 430 -17.54 -0.85 -23.73
C ASP A 430 -17.91 -2.35 -23.78
N ALA A 431 -18.83 -2.71 -24.67
CA ALA A 431 -19.19 -4.10 -24.93
C ALA A 431 -18.06 -4.89 -25.65
N TRP A 432 -17.12 -4.20 -26.32
CA TRP A 432 -16.07 -4.85 -27.12
C TRP A 432 -15.00 -5.54 -26.27
N THR A 433 -14.67 -4.95 -25.11
CA THR A 433 -13.73 -5.56 -24.14
C THR A 433 -14.26 -6.88 -23.52
N PHE A 434 -15.59 -7.07 -23.46
CA PHE A 434 -16.22 -8.19 -22.75
C PHE A 434 -16.91 -9.23 -23.64
N SER A 435 -17.03 -8.99 -24.94
CA SER A 435 -17.64 -9.92 -25.91
C SER A 435 -16.73 -11.10 -26.29
N SER A 436 -17.36 -12.25 -26.51
CA SER A 436 -16.74 -13.45 -27.10
C SER A 436 -16.44 -13.23 -28.60
N PRO A 437 -15.59 -14.06 -29.24
CA PRO A 437 -15.36 -13.97 -30.69
C PRO A 437 -16.64 -14.11 -31.52
N GLN A 438 -17.58 -14.96 -31.08
CA GLN A 438 -18.88 -15.15 -31.73
C GLN A 438 -19.78 -13.92 -31.58
N GLU A 439 -19.80 -13.29 -30.40
CA GLU A 439 -20.54 -12.05 -30.16
C GLU A 439 -19.92 -10.87 -30.93
N GLN A 440 -18.60 -10.87 -31.12
CA GLN A 440 -17.91 -9.89 -31.96
C GLN A 440 -18.26 -10.07 -33.44
N ALA A 441 -18.30 -11.32 -33.94
CA ALA A 441 -18.78 -11.61 -35.28
C ALA A 441 -20.24 -11.14 -35.49
N ARG A 442 -21.17 -11.52 -34.59
CA ARG A 442 -22.58 -11.09 -34.66
C ARG A 442 -22.76 -9.58 -34.54
N LEU A 443 -21.96 -8.90 -33.70
CA LEU A 443 -22.00 -7.43 -33.62
C LEU A 443 -21.49 -6.76 -34.90
N LEU A 444 -20.46 -7.32 -35.57
CA LEU A 444 -19.97 -6.83 -36.86
C LEU A 444 -20.97 -7.09 -37.99
N GLU A 445 -21.61 -8.25 -37.99
CA GLU A 445 -22.67 -8.65 -38.92
C GLU A 445 -23.89 -7.71 -38.82
N LEU A 446 -24.40 -7.48 -37.60
CA LEU A 446 -25.51 -6.56 -37.34
C LEU A 446 -25.17 -5.09 -37.69
N GLN A 447 -23.89 -4.70 -37.58
CA GLN A 447 -23.43 -3.35 -37.96
C GLN A 447 -23.21 -3.20 -39.48
N GLY A 448 -22.78 -4.26 -40.16
CA GLY A 448 -22.60 -4.32 -41.61
C GLY A 448 -21.67 -3.25 -42.20
N PRO A 449 -21.63 -3.12 -43.54
CA PRO A 449 -20.83 -2.09 -44.21
C PRO A 449 -21.40 -0.67 -44.12
N GLY A 450 -22.66 -0.50 -43.68
CA GLY A 450 -23.46 0.71 -43.92
C GLY A 450 -24.04 1.44 -42.71
N CYS A 451 -23.85 1.00 -41.46
CA CYS A 451 -24.49 1.67 -40.32
C CYS A 451 -23.80 2.99 -39.92
N GLU A 452 -24.57 4.09 -39.91
CA GLU A 452 -24.16 5.47 -39.59
C GLU A 452 -23.49 5.66 -38.21
N TRP A 453 -23.57 4.69 -37.29
CA TRP A 453 -23.13 4.85 -35.89
C TRP A 453 -21.66 5.25 -35.73
N ARG A 454 -20.81 4.94 -36.71
CA ARG A 454 -19.40 5.37 -36.73
C ARG A 454 -19.20 6.88 -36.91
N GLN A 455 -20.20 7.59 -37.47
CA GLN A 455 -20.16 9.04 -37.72
C GLN A 455 -20.74 9.86 -36.55
N MET A 456 -21.65 9.31 -35.74
CA MET A 456 -22.16 10.01 -34.55
C MET A 456 -21.09 10.27 -33.48
N LEU A 457 -19.96 9.54 -33.52
CA LEU A 457 -18.79 9.80 -32.68
C LEU A 457 -17.89 10.95 -33.18
N SER A 458 -18.07 11.44 -34.42
CA SER A 458 -17.20 12.48 -35.01
C SER A 458 -17.88 13.85 -35.20
N GLY A 459 -19.19 13.98 -34.91
CA GLY A 459 -19.87 15.28 -34.80
C GLY A 459 -19.96 16.12 -36.08
N ALA A 460 -19.73 15.52 -37.25
CA ALA A 460 -19.79 16.21 -38.54
C ALA A 460 -21.24 16.33 -39.05
N PRO A 461 -21.62 17.44 -39.71
CA PRO A 461 -22.95 17.57 -40.31
C PRO A 461 -23.13 16.65 -41.52
N ARG A 462 -24.37 16.19 -41.75
CA ARG A 462 -24.73 15.35 -42.91
C ARG A 462 -24.39 16.04 -44.23
N LYS A 463 -23.77 15.29 -45.14
CA LYS A 463 -24.14 15.35 -46.57
C LYS A 463 -25.17 14.24 -46.82
N GLN A 464 -26.12 14.52 -47.72
CA GLN A 464 -27.07 13.53 -48.21
C GLN A 464 -26.44 12.81 -49.40
N ASP A 465 -26.06 11.55 -49.23
CA ASP A 465 -25.82 10.65 -50.35
C ASP A 465 -27.11 9.86 -50.60
N ALA A 466 -27.61 9.92 -51.83
CA ALA A 466 -28.87 9.30 -52.23
C ALA A 466 -28.64 7.93 -52.87
N GLY A 467 -29.40 6.92 -52.44
CA GLY A 467 -29.37 5.59 -53.06
C GLY A 467 -29.84 4.49 -52.10
N VAL A 468 -30.96 3.84 -52.45
CA VAL A 468 -31.63 2.73 -51.72
C VAL A 468 -32.43 3.15 -50.47
N PRO A 469 -33.78 3.14 -50.53
CA PRO A 469 -34.62 3.21 -49.34
C PRO A 469 -34.62 1.85 -48.61
N LEU A 470 -33.93 1.76 -47.48
CA LEU A 470 -34.10 0.68 -46.51
C LEU A 470 -35.40 0.90 -45.72
N ASP A 471 -36.20 -0.15 -45.57
CA ASP A 471 -37.45 -0.11 -44.81
C ASP A 471 -37.18 0.25 -43.33
N PRO A 472 -37.83 1.31 -42.78
CA PRO A 472 -37.74 1.68 -41.37
C PRO A 472 -37.93 0.52 -40.38
N SER A 473 -38.75 -0.50 -40.70
CA SER A 473 -38.93 -1.70 -39.88
C SER A 473 -37.59 -2.40 -39.62
N THR A 474 -36.90 -2.79 -40.70
CA THR A 474 -35.62 -3.53 -40.67
C THR A 474 -34.49 -2.75 -39.97
N ARG A 475 -34.58 -1.42 -39.92
CA ARG A 475 -33.64 -0.58 -39.15
C ARG A 475 -33.94 -0.64 -37.65
N SER A 476 -35.22 -0.57 -37.26
CA SER A 476 -35.66 -0.72 -35.87
C SER A 476 -35.27 -2.10 -35.30
N ASP A 477 -35.48 -3.16 -36.08
CA ASP A 477 -35.19 -4.53 -35.67
C ASP A 477 -33.68 -4.76 -35.46
N ARG A 478 -32.82 -4.23 -36.34
CA ARG A 478 -31.36 -4.28 -36.17
C ARG A 478 -30.89 -3.49 -34.95
N ASP A 479 -31.44 -2.31 -34.70
CA ASP A 479 -31.12 -1.53 -33.49
C ASP A 479 -31.60 -2.27 -32.22
N LEU A 480 -32.72 -3.01 -32.29
CA LEU A 480 -33.18 -3.87 -31.20
C LEU A 480 -32.24 -5.06 -30.96
N ASP A 481 -31.81 -5.75 -32.02
CA ASP A 481 -30.88 -6.88 -31.93
C ASP A 481 -29.51 -6.45 -31.36
N VAL A 482 -28.98 -5.29 -31.79
CA VAL A 482 -27.75 -4.71 -31.23
C VAL A 482 -27.93 -4.33 -29.76
N LYS A 483 -29.08 -3.78 -29.35
CA LYS A 483 -29.40 -3.55 -27.93
C LYS A 483 -29.39 -4.88 -27.15
N GLN A 484 -30.06 -5.93 -27.65
CA GLN A 484 -30.14 -7.23 -26.98
C GLN A 484 -28.75 -7.85 -26.77
N VAL A 485 -27.92 -7.92 -27.81
CA VAL A 485 -26.55 -8.48 -27.71
C VAL A 485 -25.70 -7.65 -26.74
N CYS A 486 -25.75 -6.32 -26.83
CA CYS A 486 -25.05 -5.45 -25.88
C CYS A 486 -25.53 -5.66 -24.43
N ARG A 487 -26.84 -5.91 -24.23
CA ARG A 487 -27.42 -6.13 -22.90
C ARG A 487 -26.96 -7.44 -22.28
N LEU A 488 -26.94 -8.53 -23.05
CA LEU A 488 -26.42 -9.82 -22.60
C LEU A 488 -24.95 -9.72 -22.14
N ILE A 489 -24.13 -8.93 -22.85
CA ILE A 489 -22.74 -8.65 -22.47
C ILE A 489 -22.67 -7.80 -21.19
N TYR A 490 -23.49 -6.75 -21.08
CA TYR A 490 -23.56 -5.88 -19.89
C TYR A 490 -23.92 -6.67 -18.63
N ASP A 491 -25.02 -7.42 -18.66
CA ASP A 491 -25.50 -8.19 -17.51
C ASP A 491 -24.54 -9.34 -17.17
N ARG A 492 -23.81 -9.90 -18.16
CA ARG A 492 -22.73 -10.87 -17.89
C ARG A 492 -21.54 -10.21 -17.18
N SER A 493 -21.15 -9.00 -17.57
CA SER A 493 -20.05 -8.27 -16.93
C SER A 493 -20.41 -7.82 -15.51
N LEU A 494 -21.63 -7.28 -15.33
CA LEU A 494 -22.17 -6.90 -14.02
C LEU A 494 -22.20 -8.09 -13.06
N ARG A 495 -22.74 -9.25 -13.48
CA ARG A 495 -22.73 -10.48 -12.67
C ARG A 495 -21.32 -10.94 -12.30
N LYS A 496 -20.35 -10.92 -13.24
CA LYS A 496 -18.95 -11.26 -12.94
C LYS A 496 -18.32 -10.31 -11.92
N SER A 497 -18.56 -9.00 -12.07
CA SER A 497 -18.08 -7.97 -11.14
C SER A 497 -18.66 -8.19 -9.73
N LEU A 498 -19.98 -8.37 -9.62
CA LEU A 498 -20.67 -8.58 -8.35
C LEU A 498 -20.28 -9.89 -7.67
N CYS A 499 -20.07 -11.00 -8.39
CA CYS A 499 -19.61 -12.24 -7.77
C CYS A 499 -18.19 -12.10 -7.17
N LEU A 500 -17.27 -11.43 -7.88
CA LEU A 500 -15.91 -11.16 -7.38
C LEU A 500 -15.93 -10.20 -6.18
N ALA A 501 -16.75 -9.16 -6.24
CA ALA A 501 -16.99 -8.22 -5.15
C ALA A 501 -17.54 -8.94 -3.90
N ALA A 502 -18.59 -9.75 -4.06
CA ALA A 502 -19.23 -10.46 -2.97
C ALA A 502 -18.29 -11.47 -2.31
N PHE A 503 -17.50 -12.22 -3.08
CA PHE A 503 -16.47 -13.12 -2.53
C PHE A 503 -15.41 -12.35 -1.74
N ALA A 504 -14.93 -11.20 -2.23
CA ALA A 504 -14.01 -10.35 -1.48
C ALA A 504 -14.62 -9.80 -0.18
N CYS A 505 -15.91 -9.47 -0.17
CA CYS A 505 -16.64 -9.06 1.04
C CYS A 505 -16.80 -10.19 2.08
N LEU A 506 -16.76 -11.47 1.66
CA LEU A 506 -16.71 -12.59 2.60
C LEU A 506 -15.33 -12.73 3.24
N LEU A 507 -14.25 -12.54 2.48
CA LEU A 507 -12.88 -12.62 3.02
C LEU A 507 -12.64 -11.51 4.06
N ARG A 508 -13.12 -10.29 3.80
CA ARG A 508 -13.17 -9.19 4.77
C ARG A 508 -14.43 -8.32 4.58
N PRO A 509 -15.27 -8.15 5.63
CA PRO A 509 -16.47 -7.31 5.57
C PRO A 509 -16.23 -5.85 5.17
N THR A 510 -15.03 -5.33 5.42
CA THR A 510 -14.59 -3.96 5.09
C THR A 510 -14.83 -3.62 3.62
N ASN A 511 -14.54 -4.55 2.70
CA ASN A 511 -14.68 -4.31 1.26
C ASN A 511 -16.11 -3.90 0.85
N GLY A 512 -17.13 -4.24 1.64
CA GLY A 512 -18.52 -3.85 1.41
C GLY A 512 -18.73 -2.35 1.24
N VAL A 513 -17.93 -1.51 1.93
CA VAL A 513 -18.01 -0.04 1.81
C VAL A 513 -17.70 0.42 0.38
N LEU A 514 -16.68 -0.16 -0.26
CA LEU A 514 -16.31 0.17 -1.65
C LEU A 514 -17.46 -0.15 -2.63
N TRP A 515 -18.12 -1.29 -2.43
CA TRP A 515 -19.22 -1.73 -3.30
C TRP A 515 -20.53 -0.99 -3.05
N ILE A 516 -20.82 -0.61 -1.80
CA ILE A 516 -21.92 0.31 -1.47
C ILE A 516 -21.72 1.65 -2.20
N ILE A 517 -20.51 2.23 -2.19
CA ILE A 517 -20.19 3.46 -2.92
C ILE A 517 -20.40 3.29 -4.43
N LEU A 518 -19.89 2.21 -5.03
CA LEU A 518 -19.99 1.98 -6.48
C LEU A 518 -21.41 1.71 -6.95
N VAL A 519 -22.16 0.86 -6.24
CA VAL A 519 -23.58 0.57 -6.54
C VAL A 519 -24.41 1.84 -6.39
N SER A 520 -24.19 2.62 -5.34
CA SER A 520 -24.88 3.91 -5.13
C SER A 520 -24.55 4.92 -6.23
N GLU A 521 -23.28 5.02 -6.68
CA GLU A 521 -22.93 5.90 -7.80
C GLU A 521 -23.59 5.44 -9.11
N LEU A 522 -23.66 4.14 -9.40
CA LEU A 522 -24.33 3.64 -10.60
C LEU A 522 -25.85 3.88 -10.56
N PHE A 523 -26.48 3.65 -9.42
CA PHE A 523 -27.91 3.90 -9.19
C PHE A 523 -28.25 5.40 -9.30
N VAL A 524 -27.44 6.28 -8.70
CA VAL A 524 -27.60 7.74 -8.86
C VAL A 524 -27.40 8.17 -10.33
N ARG A 525 -26.45 7.57 -11.05
CA ARG A 525 -26.29 7.81 -12.51
C ARG A 525 -27.53 7.34 -13.31
N GLN A 526 -28.17 6.23 -12.93
CA GLN A 526 -29.45 5.79 -13.53
C GLN A 526 -30.59 6.79 -13.24
N LEU A 527 -30.76 7.22 -11.99
CA LEU A 527 -31.77 8.21 -11.59
C LEU A 527 -31.56 9.59 -12.24
N GLN A 528 -30.31 9.98 -12.51
CA GLN A 528 -29.99 11.21 -13.23
C GLN A 528 -30.44 11.15 -14.71
N CYS A 529 -30.36 9.98 -15.35
CA CYS A 529 -30.85 9.81 -16.72
C CYS A 529 -32.37 10.05 -16.84
N LEU A 530 -33.18 9.60 -15.86
CA LEU A 530 -34.62 9.91 -15.80
C LEU A 530 -34.88 11.42 -15.79
N ARG A 531 -34.19 12.16 -14.91
CA ARG A 531 -34.39 13.61 -14.73
C ARG A 531 -33.86 14.48 -15.87
N SER A 532 -33.08 13.89 -16.78
CA SER A 532 -32.48 14.60 -17.93
C SER A 532 -33.30 14.53 -19.21
N GLN A 533 -34.45 13.84 -19.21
CA GLN A 533 -35.42 13.97 -20.29
C GLN A 533 -36.17 15.31 -20.15
N PRO A 534 -36.20 16.17 -21.18
CA PRO A 534 -36.98 17.40 -21.12
C PRO A 534 -38.48 17.05 -21.12
N PRO A 535 -39.33 17.82 -20.41
CA PRO A 535 -40.76 17.78 -20.68
C PRO A 535 -41.00 18.19 -22.14
N SER A 536 -42.01 17.59 -22.78
CA SER A 536 -42.51 18.06 -24.07
C SER A 536 -43.10 19.46 -23.92
N GLU A 537 -42.94 20.25 -24.99
CA GLU A 537 -43.57 21.56 -25.22
C GLU A 537 -43.13 22.75 -24.33
N ALA A 538 -42.44 23.68 -24.99
CA ALA A 538 -42.86 25.08 -25.05
C ALA A 538 -42.30 25.71 -26.34
N ALA A 539 -42.94 25.44 -27.48
CA ALA A 539 -42.56 26.10 -28.74
C ALA A 539 -42.94 27.60 -28.69
N PRO A 540 -42.09 28.53 -29.15
CA PRO A 540 -42.40 29.96 -29.11
C PRO A 540 -43.55 30.28 -30.06
N ALA A 541 -44.55 31.02 -29.57
CA ALA A 541 -45.72 31.40 -30.35
C ALA A 541 -45.33 32.37 -31.49
N ASN A 542 -45.34 31.87 -32.73
CA ASN A 542 -45.33 32.66 -33.96
C ASN A 542 -46.35 32.07 -34.94
N GLY A 543 -47.28 32.89 -35.42
CA GLY A 543 -48.46 32.41 -36.13
C GLY A 543 -48.21 32.10 -37.61
N ALA A 544 -48.38 30.82 -38.00
CA ALA A 544 -48.37 30.38 -39.41
C ALA A 544 -49.56 29.46 -39.73
N ARG A 545 -50.66 30.09 -40.17
CA ARG A 545 -51.85 29.58 -40.86
C ARG A 545 -51.87 28.10 -41.32
N LYS A 546 -52.74 27.31 -40.68
CA LYS A 546 -53.48 26.10 -41.17
C LYS A 546 -53.09 25.50 -42.54
N THR A 547 -52.71 24.22 -42.52
CA THR A 547 -53.30 23.17 -43.37
C THR A 547 -53.70 21.98 -42.48
N ARG A 548 -54.75 21.22 -42.85
CA ARG A 548 -55.38 20.20 -41.99
C ARG A 548 -55.75 18.96 -42.80
N THR A 549 -54.88 17.95 -42.79
CA THR A 549 -55.14 16.62 -43.37
C THR A 549 -54.47 15.53 -42.53
N THR A 550 -55.31 14.76 -41.83
CA THR A 550 -55.10 13.33 -41.49
C THR A 550 -53.68 12.88 -41.11
N ALA A 551 -53.31 13.07 -39.84
CA ALA A 551 -52.36 12.22 -39.14
C ALA A 551 -52.96 11.88 -37.77
N ALA A 552 -53.22 10.61 -37.50
CA ALA A 552 -53.87 10.12 -36.28
C ALA A 552 -52.94 9.15 -35.54
N ASP A 553 -51.78 9.65 -35.09
CA ASP A 553 -50.88 8.93 -34.19
C ASP A 553 -50.07 9.92 -33.32
N ASN A 554 -50.80 10.74 -32.54
CA ASN A 554 -50.21 11.63 -31.53
C ASN A 554 -49.78 10.78 -30.31
N GLN A 555 -48.60 10.16 -30.36
CA GLN A 555 -48.00 9.48 -29.20
C GLN A 555 -47.32 10.46 -28.25
N ASP A 556 -48.12 11.39 -27.72
CA ASP A 556 -47.72 12.28 -26.65
C ASP A 556 -47.47 11.46 -25.36
N GLY A 557 -46.26 11.53 -24.81
CA GLY A 557 -45.94 10.93 -23.51
C GLY A 557 -45.61 9.43 -23.49
N SER A 558 -44.83 8.92 -24.46
CA SER A 558 -44.36 7.52 -24.44
C SER A 558 -43.62 7.16 -23.13
N LEU A 559 -44.26 6.34 -22.29
CA LEU A 559 -43.73 5.87 -20.99
C LEU A 559 -42.57 4.87 -21.11
N VAL A 560 -42.29 4.37 -22.31
CA VAL A 560 -41.32 3.28 -22.55
C VAL A 560 -39.92 3.56 -21.99
N PRO A 561 -39.31 4.76 -22.14
CA PRO A 561 -37.98 5.04 -21.60
C PRO A 561 -37.94 5.05 -20.05
N VAL A 562 -39.04 5.43 -19.41
CA VAL A 562 -39.16 5.43 -17.94
C VAL A 562 -39.28 3.99 -17.44
N LEU A 563 -40.14 3.19 -18.07
CA LEU A 563 -40.27 1.76 -17.79
C LEU A 563 -38.95 1.00 -18.03
N GLU A 564 -38.23 1.31 -19.10
CA GLU A 564 -36.89 0.79 -19.40
C GLU A 564 -35.90 1.06 -18.26
N ILE A 565 -35.79 2.32 -17.79
CA ILE A 565 -34.82 2.69 -16.73
C ILE A 565 -35.26 2.14 -15.35
N VAL A 566 -36.56 2.10 -15.03
CA VAL A 566 -37.08 1.45 -13.82
C VAL A 566 -36.79 -0.06 -13.84
N GLY A 567 -36.97 -0.71 -15.00
CA GLY A 567 -36.57 -2.10 -15.23
C GLY A 567 -35.06 -2.32 -15.03
N GLU A 568 -34.22 -1.34 -15.37
CA GLU A 568 -32.78 -1.39 -15.13
C GLU A 568 -32.40 -1.30 -13.65
N ALA A 569 -33.03 -0.37 -12.92
CA ALA A 569 -32.85 -0.22 -11.48
C ALA A 569 -33.30 -1.49 -10.73
N ALA A 570 -34.46 -2.05 -11.11
CA ALA A 570 -34.96 -3.30 -10.59
C ALA A 570 -34.06 -4.50 -10.96
N SER A 571 -33.51 -4.54 -12.18
CA SER A 571 -32.57 -5.57 -12.64
C SER A 571 -31.25 -5.54 -11.86
N LEU A 572 -30.70 -4.35 -11.62
CA LEU A 572 -29.50 -4.15 -10.78
C LEU A 572 -29.77 -4.60 -9.34
N ALA A 573 -30.86 -4.13 -8.72
CA ALA A 573 -31.25 -4.51 -7.36
C ALA A 573 -31.49 -6.02 -7.23
N SER A 574 -32.22 -6.63 -8.17
CA SER A 574 -32.46 -8.08 -8.21
C SER A 574 -31.16 -8.88 -8.38
N THR A 575 -30.21 -8.38 -9.17
CA THR A 575 -28.91 -9.04 -9.38
C THR A 575 -28.03 -8.96 -8.13
N VAL A 576 -27.98 -7.79 -7.48
CA VAL A 576 -27.27 -7.59 -6.21
C VAL A 576 -27.88 -8.47 -5.11
N ALA A 577 -29.21 -8.51 -4.99
CA ALA A 577 -29.90 -9.34 -4.02
C ALA A 577 -29.64 -10.84 -4.25
N LYS A 578 -29.80 -11.34 -5.50
CA LYS A 578 -29.56 -12.75 -5.83
C LYS A 578 -28.13 -13.19 -5.54
N ILE A 579 -27.13 -12.42 -5.97
CA ILE A 579 -25.72 -12.74 -5.71
C ILE A 579 -25.44 -12.64 -4.20
N GLY A 580 -25.89 -11.58 -3.53
CA GLY A 580 -25.74 -11.40 -2.09
C GLY A 580 -26.31 -12.56 -1.28
N SER A 581 -27.53 -13.00 -1.57
CA SER A 581 -28.17 -14.15 -0.91
C SER A 581 -27.43 -15.46 -1.16
N ILE A 582 -27.02 -15.75 -2.41
CA ILE A 582 -26.25 -16.97 -2.72
C ILE A 582 -24.90 -16.96 -1.98
N THR A 583 -24.18 -15.83 -2.02
CA THR A 583 -22.90 -15.67 -1.34
C THR A 583 -23.05 -15.75 0.19
N LEU A 584 -24.12 -15.22 0.77
CA LEU A 584 -24.42 -15.31 2.20
C LEU A 584 -24.72 -16.75 2.64
N VAL A 585 -25.48 -17.51 1.86
CA VAL A 585 -25.74 -18.94 2.12
C VAL A 585 -24.44 -19.74 2.04
N LEU A 586 -23.59 -19.50 1.02
CA LEU A 586 -22.29 -20.17 0.91
C LEU A 586 -21.39 -19.85 2.11
N ALA A 587 -21.31 -18.59 2.54
CA ALA A 587 -20.57 -18.19 3.75
C ALA A 587 -21.08 -18.91 5.00
N LEU A 588 -22.40 -18.88 5.23
CA LEU A 588 -23.06 -19.53 6.35
C LEU A 588 -22.75 -21.04 6.36
N THR A 589 -22.81 -21.73 5.22
CA THR A 589 -22.47 -23.16 5.16
C THR A 589 -20.98 -23.44 5.43
N ALA A 590 -20.06 -22.63 4.90
CA ALA A 590 -18.63 -22.82 5.09
C ALA A 590 -18.18 -22.53 6.54
N ASP A 591 -18.61 -21.41 7.11
CA ASP A 591 -18.28 -21.04 8.49
C ASP A 591 -18.96 -21.99 9.50
N THR A 592 -20.23 -22.38 9.27
CA THR A 592 -20.92 -23.39 10.11
C THR A 592 -20.24 -24.76 10.04
N ALA A 593 -19.81 -25.21 8.86
CA ALA A 593 -19.10 -26.49 8.73
C ALA A 593 -17.76 -26.47 9.48
N TYR A 594 -17.01 -25.36 9.42
CA TYR A 594 -15.76 -25.20 10.18
C TYR A 594 -15.99 -25.12 11.69
N ASP A 595 -16.99 -24.36 12.15
CA ASP A 595 -17.32 -24.23 13.57
C ASP A 595 -17.83 -25.56 14.16
N TYR A 596 -18.63 -26.31 13.40
CA TYR A 596 -19.05 -27.66 13.75
C TYR A 596 -17.87 -28.61 13.87
N LEU A 597 -17.00 -28.69 12.85
CA LEU A 597 -15.84 -29.58 12.85
C LEU A 597 -14.79 -29.22 13.91
N SER A 598 -14.68 -27.94 14.30
CA SER A 598 -13.62 -27.44 15.19
C SER A 598 -14.03 -27.13 16.64
N HIS A 599 -15.34 -27.08 16.95
CA HIS A 599 -15.86 -26.96 18.32
C HIS A 599 -17.06 -27.87 18.60
N GLN A 600 -18.08 -27.88 17.73
CA GLN A 600 -19.39 -28.43 18.11
C GLN A 600 -19.50 -29.96 17.96
N ARG A 601 -18.47 -30.64 17.45
CA ARG A 601 -18.48 -32.11 17.22
C ARG A 601 -18.77 -32.96 18.47
N SER A 602 -18.55 -32.43 19.66
CA SER A 602 -18.87 -33.07 20.95
C SER A 602 -20.21 -32.61 21.57
N ARG A 603 -20.92 -31.67 20.94
CA ARG A 603 -22.19 -31.13 21.42
C ARG A 603 -23.35 -32.07 21.04
N PRO A 604 -24.26 -32.43 21.96
CA PRO A 604 -25.49 -33.13 21.60
C PRO A 604 -26.48 -32.20 20.88
N GLY A 605 -27.11 -32.71 19.81
CA GLY A 605 -28.12 -32.01 19.02
C GLY A 605 -27.63 -31.51 17.65
N PRO A 606 -28.48 -30.79 16.89
CA PRO A 606 -28.13 -30.26 15.57
C PRO A 606 -27.07 -29.15 15.66
N PRO A 607 -26.27 -28.95 14.60
CA PRO A 607 -25.23 -27.92 14.56
C PRO A 607 -25.84 -26.52 14.66
N LEU A 608 -25.27 -25.67 15.52
CA LEU A 608 -25.59 -24.25 15.58
C LEU A 608 -25.00 -23.53 14.37
N PRO A 609 -25.74 -22.63 13.71
CA PRO A 609 -25.20 -21.81 12.65
C PRO A 609 -24.04 -20.92 13.15
N ALA A 610 -23.04 -20.72 12.29
CA ALA A 610 -21.96 -19.75 12.47
C ALA A 610 -21.78 -18.96 11.16
N LEU A 611 -21.57 -17.65 11.29
CA LEU A 611 -21.35 -16.75 10.16
C LEU A 611 -20.41 -15.63 10.61
N SER A 612 -19.16 -15.67 10.13
CA SER A 612 -18.10 -14.83 10.68
C SER A 612 -18.36 -13.34 10.44
N LEU A 613 -19.08 -13.01 9.36
CA LEU A 613 -19.53 -11.65 9.03
C LEU A 613 -20.36 -11.02 10.16
N VAL A 614 -21.29 -11.77 10.76
CA VAL A 614 -22.18 -11.28 11.83
C VAL A 614 -21.40 -11.15 13.14
N SER A 615 -20.64 -12.17 13.52
CA SER A 615 -19.77 -12.13 14.70
C SER A 615 -18.68 -11.04 14.60
N PHE A 616 -18.15 -10.77 13.40
CA PHE A 616 -17.19 -9.69 13.15
C PHE A 616 -17.81 -8.32 13.41
N VAL A 617 -18.96 -8.03 12.80
CA VAL A 617 -19.66 -6.74 12.98
C VAL A 617 -20.07 -6.56 14.44
N HIS A 618 -20.61 -7.61 15.07
CA HIS A 618 -21.00 -7.57 16.47
C HIS A 618 -19.81 -7.28 17.40
N LYS A 619 -18.72 -8.06 17.34
CA LYS A 619 -17.58 -7.88 18.26
C LYS A 619 -16.80 -6.59 17.98
N ASN A 620 -16.56 -6.22 16.72
CA ASN A 620 -15.68 -5.09 16.39
C ASN A 620 -16.38 -3.73 16.33
N VAL A 621 -17.66 -3.68 15.93
CA VAL A 621 -18.42 -2.43 15.73
C VAL A 621 -19.42 -2.18 16.86
N VAL A 622 -20.15 -3.21 17.32
CA VAL A 622 -21.15 -3.05 18.40
C VAL A 622 -20.48 -3.12 19.78
N ALA A 623 -19.67 -4.14 20.03
CA ALA A 623 -18.91 -4.29 21.28
C ALA A 623 -17.57 -3.51 21.30
N ASN A 624 -17.29 -2.72 20.26
CA ASN A 624 -16.13 -1.81 20.16
C ASN A 624 -14.74 -2.44 20.38
N LEU A 625 -14.60 -3.76 20.23
CA LEU A 625 -13.35 -4.49 20.52
C LEU A 625 -12.14 -3.97 19.75
N SER A 626 -12.35 -3.39 18.57
CA SER A 626 -11.29 -2.78 17.76
C SER A 626 -10.52 -1.67 18.50
N LEU A 627 -11.16 -0.93 19.42
CA LEU A 627 -10.50 0.11 20.22
C LEU A 627 -9.44 -0.42 21.20
N PHE A 628 -9.48 -1.71 21.55
CA PHE A 628 -8.45 -2.34 22.39
C PHE A 628 -7.07 -2.28 21.73
N TYR A 629 -7.01 -2.38 20.41
CA TYR A 629 -5.79 -2.30 19.61
C TYR A 629 -5.36 -0.85 19.29
N GLY A 630 -5.79 0.11 20.12
CA GLY A 630 -5.44 1.53 20.01
C GLY A 630 -6.38 2.34 19.12
N ALA A 631 -6.46 3.65 19.39
CA ALA A 631 -7.28 4.60 18.65
C ALA A 631 -6.40 5.63 17.91
N ASN A 632 -6.78 6.00 16.69
CA ASN A 632 -6.06 6.92 15.82
C ASN A 632 -6.94 8.11 15.42
N PRO A 633 -6.39 9.34 15.31
CA PRO A 633 -7.18 10.53 15.01
C PRO A 633 -7.86 10.44 13.64
N TRP A 634 -8.93 11.22 13.43
CA TRP A 634 -9.75 11.13 12.21
C TRP A 634 -8.92 11.36 10.92
N HIS A 635 -7.95 12.27 10.96
CA HIS A 635 -7.10 12.61 9.81
C HIS A 635 -6.01 11.57 9.51
N TRP A 636 -5.82 10.55 10.35
CA TRP A 636 -4.70 9.60 10.24
C TRP A 636 -4.57 8.94 8.85
N PHE A 637 -5.70 8.58 8.22
CA PHE A 637 -5.67 8.03 6.86
C PHE A 637 -5.24 9.03 5.78
N LEU A 638 -5.41 10.34 6.01
CA LEU A 638 -4.94 11.40 5.12
C LEU A 638 -3.47 11.75 5.40
N SER A 639 -3.08 11.86 6.67
CA SER A 639 -1.75 12.32 7.09
C SER A 639 -0.67 11.22 7.16
N GLN A 640 -1.07 9.95 7.28
CA GLN A 640 -0.14 8.80 7.32
C GLN A 640 -0.57 7.69 6.34
N GLY A 641 -1.86 7.33 6.32
CA GLY A 641 -2.38 6.23 5.50
C GLY A 641 -2.08 6.33 4.00
N LEU A 642 -2.58 7.38 3.33
CA LEU A 642 -2.33 7.62 1.91
C LEU A 642 -0.84 7.85 1.58
N PRO A 643 -0.05 8.61 2.37
CA PRO A 643 1.40 8.67 2.20
C PRO A 643 2.10 7.31 2.22
N VAL A 644 1.81 6.43 3.18
CA VAL A 644 2.43 5.09 3.26
C VAL A 644 1.97 4.19 2.12
N LEU A 645 0.69 4.23 1.72
CA LEU A 645 0.21 3.41 0.60
C LEU A 645 0.74 3.86 -0.77
N CYS A 646 1.01 5.15 -0.96
CA CYS A 646 1.49 5.69 -2.23
C CYS A 646 3.02 5.82 -2.31
N MET A 647 3.72 5.92 -1.17
CA MET A 647 5.16 6.18 -1.11
C MET A 647 5.53 7.40 -1.98
N ILE A 648 6.61 7.30 -2.78
CA ILE A 648 7.06 8.35 -3.71
C ILE A 648 6.01 8.73 -4.77
N TRP A 649 4.98 7.90 -4.98
CA TRP A 649 3.94 8.16 -5.97
C TRP A 649 2.83 9.07 -5.45
N LEU A 650 2.82 9.42 -4.16
CA LEU A 650 1.80 10.31 -3.56
C LEU A 650 1.54 11.60 -4.37
N PRO A 651 2.56 12.38 -4.81
CA PRO A 651 2.30 13.59 -5.60
C PRO A 651 1.61 13.29 -6.93
N ALA A 652 2.01 12.22 -7.62
CA ALA A 652 1.39 11.78 -8.86
C ALA A 652 -0.05 11.29 -8.63
N THR A 653 -0.31 10.59 -7.52
CA THR A 653 -1.67 10.19 -7.11
C THR A 653 -2.55 11.41 -6.89
N LEU A 654 -2.05 12.45 -6.21
CA LEU A 654 -2.78 13.68 -5.95
C LEU A 654 -3.06 14.47 -7.23
N PHE A 655 -2.08 14.63 -8.13
CA PHE A 655 -2.29 15.24 -9.44
C PHE A 655 -3.32 14.47 -10.28
N GLY A 656 -3.24 13.15 -10.31
CA GLY A 656 -4.21 12.29 -11.01
C GLY A 656 -5.61 12.31 -10.40
N LEU A 657 -5.72 12.47 -9.08
CA LEU A 657 -6.99 12.66 -8.37
C LEU A 657 -7.66 13.99 -8.75
N VAL A 658 -6.87 15.07 -8.77
CA VAL A 658 -7.34 16.40 -9.20
C VAL A 658 -7.74 16.41 -10.69
N ASP A 659 -6.89 15.84 -11.57
CA ASP A 659 -7.18 15.62 -13.00
C ASP A 659 -8.52 14.89 -13.22
N ALA A 660 -8.73 13.78 -12.50
CA ALA A 660 -9.95 12.97 -12.60
C ALA A 660 -11.22 13.71 -12.15
N LEU A 661 -11.11 14.62 -11.19
CA LEU A 661 -12.24 15.40 -10.66
C LEU A 661 -12.53 16.65 -11.50
N GLN A 662 -11.49 17.35 -11.97
CA GLN A 662 -11.61 18.60 -12.74
C GLN A 662 -11.84 18.38 -14.25
N SER A 663 -11.42 17.25 -14.82
CA SER A 663 -11.59 16.96 -16.25
C SER A 663 -13.05 17.05 -16.69
N GLU A 664 -13.41 18.02 -17.52
CA GLU A 664 -14.77 18.16 -18.09
C GLU A 664 -15.04 17.16 -19.24
N ALA A 665 -13.98 16.59 -19.83
CA ALA A 665 -14.06 15.72 -21.01
C ALA A 665 -15.03 14.52 -20.83
N ALA A 666 -16.02 14.41 -21.72
CA ALA A 666 -17.14 13.46 -21.60
C ALA A 666 -16.82 11.98 -21.96
N SER A 667 -15.54 11.60 -22.02
CA SER A 667 -15.11 10.26 -22.42
C SER A 667 -15.46 9.18 -21.38
N LEU A 668 -15.61 7.93 -21.82
CA LEU A 668 -15.79 6.78 -20.91
C LEU A 668 -14.62 6.68 -19.93
N GLY A 669 -13.38 6.78 -20.41
CA GLY A 669 -12.17 6.71 -19.59
C GLY A 669 -12.17 7.76 -18.48
N THR A 670 -12.48 9.02 -18.81
CA THR A 670 -12.64 10.10 -17.83
C THR A 670 -13.76 9.82 -16.82
N GLY A 671 -14.89 9.27 -17.29
CA GLY A 671 -16.01 8.86 -16.44
C GLY A 671 -15.69 7.72 -15.46
N ILE A 672 -14.74 6.85 -15.81
CA ILE A 672 -14.19 5.81 -14.93
C ILE A 672 -13.14 6.43 -13.98
N LYS A 673 -12.18 7.23 -14.47
CA LYS A 673 -11.21 7.95 -13.61
C LYS A 673 -11.91 8.68 -12.46
N ARG A 674 -12.98 9.43 -12.77
CA ARG A 674 -13.77 10.20 -11.79
C ARG A 674 -14.50 9.30 -10.77
N SER A 675 -14.92 8.10 -11.18
CA SER A 675 -15.50 7.10 -10.27
C SER A 675 -14.45 6.52 -9.33
N LEU A 676 -13.25 6.18 -9.84
CA LEU A 676 -12.13 5.73 -9.01
C LEU A 676 -11.66 6.82 -8.03
N ALA A 677 -11.62 8.09 -8.45
CA ALA A 677 -11.32 9.23 -7.58
C ALA A 677 -12.34 9.39 -6.44
N ARG A 678 -13.64 9.28 -6.76
CA ARG A 678 -14.73 9.29 -5.76
C ARG A 678 -14.66 8.10 -4.81
N LEU A 679 -14.37 6.90 -5.33
CA LEU A 679 -14.21 5.69 -4.53
C LEU A 679 -13.10 5.85 -3.48
N VAL A 680 -11.92 6.35 -3.88
CA VAL A 680 -10.81 6.61 -2.93
C VAL A 680 -11.23 7.63 -1.88
N LEU A 681 -11.76 8.79 -2.29
CA LEU A 681 -12.13 9.86 -1.34
C LEU A 681 -13.23 9.44 -0.35
N LEU A 682 -14.30 8.79 -0.84
CA LEU A 682 -15.42 8.37 0.00
C LEU A 682 -15.05 7.20 0.92
N THR A 683 -14.21 6.26 0.47
CA THR A 683 -13.72 5.16 1.33
C THR A 683 -12.80 5.70 2.43
N VAL A 684 -11.86 6.59 2.09
CA VAL A 684 -10.98 7.23 3.09
C VAL A 684 -11.80 8.05 4.09
N ALA A 685 -12.77 8.83 3.63
CA ALA A 685 -13.66 9.59 4.52
C ALA A 685 -14.48 8.68 5.46
N ALA A 686 -15.02 7.58 4.95
CA ALA A 686 -15.77 6.61 5.76
C ALA A 686 -14.88 5.91 6.81
N TYR A 687 -13.70 5.44 6.42
CA TYR A 687 -12.77 4.78 7.35
C TYR A 687 -12.12 5.76 8.34
N SER A 688 -12.00 7.06 8.00
CA SER A 688 -11.54 8.10 8.93
C SER A 688 -12.42 8.21 10.19
N LEU A 689 -13.69 7.80 10.12
CA LEU A 689 -14.63 7.77 11.25
C LEU A 689 -14.41 6.59 12.21
N LEU A 690 -13.67 5.54 11.80
CA LEU A 690 -13.37 4.39 12.66
C LEU A 690 -12.34 4.80 13.73
N GLY A 691 -12.57 4.49 15.01
CA GLY A 691 -11.62 4.83 16.07
C GLY A 691 -10.27 4.13 15.89
N HIS A 692 -10.28 2.81 15.71
CA HIS A 692 -9.11 2.03 15.32
C HIS A 692 -8.85 2.11 13.80
N LYS A 693 -7.57 2.18 13.40
CA LYS A 693 -7.15 2.37 12.00
C LYS A 693 -5.84 1.64 11.72
N GLU A 694 -5.76 0.97 10.57
CA GLU A 694 -4.55 0.33 10.05
C GLU A 694 -4.31 0.66 8.57
N PHE A 695 -3.04 0.70 8.13
CA PHE A 695 -2.68 0.85 6.71
C PHE A 695 -3.38 -0.19 5.81
N ARG A 696 -3.45 -1.45 6.28
CA ARG A 696 -4.01 -2.58 5.52
C ARG A 696 -5.49 -2.43 5.19
N PHE A 697 -6.25 -1.61 5.93
CA PHE A 697 -7.67 -1.38 5.64
C PHE A 697 -7.85 -0.64 4.31
N LEU A 698 -6.91 0.23 3.92
CA LEU A 698 -6.93 0.92 2.62
C LEU A 698 -6.30 0.09 1.49
N GLN A 699 -5.70 -1.07 1.76
CA GLN A 699 -5.02 -1.89 0.75
C GLN A 699 -5.89 -2.24 -0.48
N PRO A 700 -7.22 -2.47 -0.36
CA PRO A 700 -8.10 -2.66 -1.52
C PRO A 700 -8.21 -1.47 -2.48
N LEU A 701 -7.77 -0.27 -2.07
CA LEU A 701 -7.70 0.92 -2.93
C LEU A 701 -6.42 1.00 -3.76
N LEU A 702 -5.39 0.19 -3.50
CA LEU A 702 -4.11 0.23 -4.25
C LEU A 702 -4.28 0.17 -5.78
N PRO A 703 -5.19 -0.64 -6.37
CA PRO A 703 -5.44 -0.61 -7.82
C PRO A 703 -5.94 0.74 -8.33
N ALA A 704 -6.81 1.41 -7.58
CA ALA A 704 -7.33 2.73 -7.91
C ALA A 704 -6.26 3.82 -7.73
N LEU A 705 -5.51 3.77 -6.63
CA LEU A 705 -4.40 4.69 -6.33
C LEU A 705 -3.30 4.58 -7.41
N ALA A 706 -2.93 3.38 -7.83
CA ALA A 706 -1.94 3.17 -8.89
C ALA A 706 -2.40 3.71 -10.27
N ILE A 707 -3.69 3.61 -10.58
CA ILE A 707 -4.27 4.17 -11.81
C ILE A 707 -4.34 5.70 -11.77
N LEU A 708 -4.67 6.28 -10.61
CA LEU A 708 -4.63 7.73 -10.41
C LEU A 708 -3.18 8.25 -10.50
N ALA A 709 -2.22 7.60 -9.84
CA ALA A 709 -0.80 7.91 -9.96
C ALA A 709 -0.32 7.86 -11.42
N ALA A 710 -0.65 6.79 -12.14
CA ALA A 710 -0.34 6.67 -13.56
C ALA A 710 -1.00 7.77 -14.41
N SER A 711 -2.20 8.23 -14.05
CA SER A 711 -2.86 9.37 -14.70
C SER A 711 -2.08 10.65 -14.53
N GLY A 712 -1.64 10.95 -13.29
CA GLY A 712 -0.77 12.08 -12.99
C GLY A 712 0.53 12.04 -13.81
N LEU A 713 1.25 10.90 -13.80
CA LEU A 713 2.50 10.74 -14.57
C LEU A 713 2.31 10.92 -16.08
N VAL A 714 1.22 10.38 -16.64
CA VAL A 714 0.91 10.53 -18.08
C VAL A 714 0.63 12.00 -18.43
N THR A 715 -0.16 12.70 -17.62
CA THR A 715 -0.50 14.12 -17.85
C THR A 715 0.72 15.03 -17.63
N SER A 716 1.57 14.76 -16.63
CA SER A 716 2.75 15.57 -16.33
C SER A 716 3.92 15.36 -17.28
N TYR A 717 4.16 14.13 -17.78
CA TYR A 717 5.40 13.78 -18.49
C TYR A 717 5.21 13.17 -19.88
N ALA A 718 4.07 12.51 -20.17
CA ALA A 718 3.86 11.77 -21.44
C ALA A 718 3.07 12.56 -22.51
N THR A 719 2.96 13.88 -22.36
CA THR A 719 2.14 14.78 -23.21
C THR A 719 2.84 15.30 -24.47
N ARG A 720 4.12 14.96 -24.71
CA ARG A 720 4.84 15.28 -25.95
C ARG A 720 5.53 14.04 -26.57
N SER A 721 5.47 13.98 -27.90
CA SER A 721 6.07 12.98 -28.80
C SER A 721 5.43 11.57 -28.87
N ASP A 722 5.76 10.89 -29.97
CA ASP A 722 5.47 9.50 -30.34
C ASP A 722 4.02 9.03 -30.22
N ALA A 723 3.12 9.66 -30.98
CA ALA A 723 1.72 9.26 -31.15
C ALA A 723 1.52 7.90 -31.87
N GLN A 724 2.57 7.14 -32.17
CA GLN A 724 2.49 5.83 -32.81
C GLN A 724 2.37 4.71 -31.76
N GLY A 725 1.18 4.12 -31.66
CA GLY A 725 0.90 2.99 -30.77
C GLY A 725 1.47 1.67 -31.31
N HIS A 726 2.71 1.35 -30.95
CA HIS A 726 3.28 0.02 -31.22
C HIS A 726 2.52 -1.10 -30.46
N PRO A 727 2.43 -2.31 -31.05
CA PRO A 727 1.76 -3.45 -30.42
C PRO A 727 2.45 -3.91 -29.12
N VAL A 728 1.71 -4.69 -28.33
CA VAL A 728 2.20 -5.29 -27.09
C VAL A 728 2.89 -6.61 -27.38
N ASP A 729 4.18 -6.54 -27.73
CA ASP A 729 5.00 -7.74 -27.96
C ASP A 729 5.33 -8.48 -26.66
N ALA A 730 5.24 -9.81 -26.72
CA ALA A 730 5.46 -10.73 -25.61
C ALA A 730 6.82 -10.54 -24.89
N ALA A 731 7.91 -10.53 -25.66
CA ALA A 731 9.28 -10.34 -25.15
C ALA A 731 9.57 -8.88 -24.70
N ALA A 732 8.57 -8.00 -24.71
CA ALA A 732 8.75 -6.58 -24.48
C ALA A 732 8.16 -6.07 -23.15
N ALA A 733 7.61 -6.90 -22.23
CA ALA A 733 7.05 -6.40 -20.97
C ALA A 733 8.05 -5.51 -20.18
N LEU A 734 9.27 -6.00 -19.94
CA LEU A 734 10.38 -5.22 -19.37
C LEU A 734 10.75 -4.00 -20.24
N LYS A 735 10.73 -4.13 -21.57
CA LYS A 735 11.05 -3.05 -22.53
C LYS A 735 9.98 -1.94 -22.54
N GLN A 736 8.71 -2.25 -22.29
CA GLN A 736 7.62 -1.28 -22.18
C GLN A 736 7.62 -0.60 -20.81
N ILE A 737 7.92 -1.33 -19.72
CA ILE A 737 8.18 -0.73 -18.39
C ILE A 737 9.40 0.21 -18.47
N TRP A 738 10.49 -0.21 -19.14
CA TRP A 738 11.68 0.62 -19.38
C TRP A 738 11.38 1.85 -20.25
N ARG A 739 10.48 1.75 -21.24
CA ARG A 739 9.98 2.91 -22.01
C ARG A 739 9.20 3.88 -21.13
N ALA A 740 8.25 3.39 -20.32
CA ALA A 740 7.49 4.23 -19.38
C ALA A 740 8.41 4.93 -18.36
N LEU A 741 9.41 4.20 -17.84
CA LEU A 741 10.44 4.74 -16.95
C LEU A 741 11.27 5.84 -17.63
N ASN A 742 11.67 5.67 -18.90
CA ASN A 742 12.47 6.67 -19.62
C ASN A 742 11.74 7.96 -20.00
N VAL A 743 10.40 7.98 -19.94
CA VAL A 743 9.61 9.22 -20.03
C VAL A 743 9.72 10.07 -18.76
N LEU A 744 10.07 9.48 -17.61
CA LEU A 744 10.19 10.20 -16.35
C LEU A 744 11.49 11.05 -16.27
N PRO A 745 11.48 12.16 -15.51
CA PRO A 745 12.69 12.97 -15.30
C PRO A 745 13.80 12.16 -14.61
N LEU A 746 15.06 12.58 -14.81
CA LEU A 746 16.24 11.82 -14.38
C LEU A 746 16.26 11.56 -12.86
N TRP A 747 15.85 12.54 -12.05
CA TRP A 747 15.78 12.37 -10.59
C TRP A 747 14.78 11.28 -10.18
N LEU A 748 13.60 11.24 -10.81
CA LEU A 748 12.57 10.25 -10.50
C LEU A 748 12.97 8.85 -10.98
N ARG A 749 13.64 8.77 -12.15
CA ARG A 749 14.29 7.53 -12.60
C ARG A 749 15.33 7.03 -11.60
N ALA A 750 16.19 7.91 -11.08
CA ALA A 750 17.18 7.54 -10.09
C ALA A 750 16.52 6.99 -8.81
N VAL A 751 15.54 7.70 -8.25
CA VAL A 751 14.79 7.24 -7.05
C VAL A 751 14.10 5.90 -7.25
N VAL A 752 13.50 5.67 -8.43
CA VAL A 752 12.84 4.39 -8.78
C VAL A 752 13.84 3.25 -9.04
N LEU A 753 15.07 3.54 -9.47
CA LEU A 753 16.11 2.55 -9.74
C LEU A 753 17.06 2.27 -8.57
N THR A 754 17.15 3.17 -7.57
CA THR A 754 18.03 2.99 -6.41
C THR A 754 17.24 2.90 -5.10
N LEU A 755 16.59 3.99 -4.68
CA LEU A 755 15.99 4.11 -3.34
C LEU A 755 14.82 3.15 -3.13
N GLN A 756 13.91 3.01 -4.10
CA GLN A 756 12.78 2.07 -3.97
C GLN A 756 13.25 0.59 -3.91
N PRO A 757 14.15 0.10 -4.80
CA PRO A 757 14.74 -1.23 -4.65
C PRO A 757 15.45 -1.46 -3.31
N VAL A 758 16.30 -0.52 -2.87
CA VAL A 758 17.05 -0.66 -1.60
C VAL A 758 16.11 -0.75 -0.40
N LEU A 759 15.10 0.14 -0.31
CA LEU A 759 14.13 0.10 0.78
C LEU A 759 13.25 -1.17 0.72
N SER A 760 12.84 -1.59 -0.49
CA SER A 760 12.08 -2.83 -0.69
C SER A 760 12.88 -4.08 -0.32
N MET A 761 14.20 -4.09 -0.57
CA MET A 761 15.10 -5.17 -0.14
C MET A 761 15.24 -5.17 1.37
N TYR A 762 15.55 -4.02 1.98
CA TYR A 762 15.65 -3.88 3.44
C TYR A 762 14.40 -4.41 4.15
N LEU A 763 13.21 -3.99 3.75
CA LEU A 763 11.96 -4.43 4.38
C LEU A 763 11.66 -5.93 4.15
N ASN A 764 12.02 -6.52 3.00
CA ASN A 764 11.74 -7.94 2.73
C ASN A 764 12.82 -8.92 3.22
N THR A 765 14.07 -8.49 3.36
CA THR A 765 15.22 -9.39 3.58
C THR A 765 16.11 -9.00 4.76
N ILE A 766 15.80 -7.94 5.49
CA ILE A 766 16.62 -7.40 6.59
C ILE A 766 15.75 -7.06 7.82
N HIS A 767 14.78 -6.16 7.73
CA HIS A 767 14.01 -5.73 8.91
C HIS A 767 13.10 -6.82 9.50
N GLY A 768 13.52 -7.46 10.61
CA GLY A 768 12.73 -8.48 11.32
C GLY A 768 12.96 -9.92 10.82
N VAL A 769 14.20 -10.26 10.41
CA VAL A 769 14.55 -11.62 9.93
C VAL A 769 14.54 -12.66 11.05
N GLY A 770 15.17 -12.36 12.19
CA GLY A 770 15.30 -13.30 13.31
C GLY A 770 13.96 -13.86 13.82
N GLN A 771 12.88 -13.07 13.69
CA GLN A 771 11.52 -13.45 14.09
C GLN A 771 10.97 -14.65 13.32
N GLU A 772 11.39 -14.87 12.07
CA GLU A 772 11.07 -16.09 11.30
C GLU A 772 12.19 -17.14 11.40
N GLN A 773 13.44 -16.70 11.38
CA GLN A 773 14.61 -17.59 11.33
C GLN A 773 14.75 -18.44 12.60
N ALA A 774 14.66 -17.84 13.79
CA ALA A 774 14.85 -18.53 15.06
C ALA A 774 13.86 -19.70 15.28
N PRO A 775 12.53 -19.54 15.17
CA PRO A 775 11.60 -20.68 15.34
C PRO A 775 11.73 -21.73 14.22
N TYR A 776 12.10 -21.34 13.00
CA TYR A 776 12.33 -22.30 11.91
C TYR A 776 13.57 -23.18 12.19
N GLU A 777 14.70 -22.58 12.58
CA GLU A 777 15.93 -23.32 12.85
C GLU A 777 15.82 -24.18 14.11
N LEU A 778 15.25 -23.67 15.21
CA LEU A 778 15.02 -24.45 16.43
C LEU A 778 14.12 -25.67 16.16
N GLY A 779 13.09 -25.51 15.33
CA GLY A 779 12.27 -26.62 14.86
C GLY A 779 13.04 -27.62 14.00
N GLN A 780 13.89 -27.14 13.07
CA GLN A 780 14.72 -27.99 12.23
C GLN A 780 15.74 -28.80 13.06
N ILE A 781 16.41 -28.17 14.02
CA ILE A 781 17.41 -28.80 14.91
C ILE A 781 16.76 -29.87 15.78
N TYR A 782 15.58 -29.60 16.35
CA TYR A 782 14.80 -30.61 17.09
C TYR A 782 14.41 -31.81 16.21
N ARG A 783 13.97 -31.58 14.96
CA ARG A 783 13.66 -32.67 14.03
C ARG A 783 14.90 -33.53 13.70
N SER A 784 16.07 -32.93 13.48
CA SER A 784 17.31 -33.70 13.28
C SER A 784 17.74 -34.47 14.54
N GLN A 785 17.60 -33.87 15.72
CA GLN A 785 17.86 -34.53 17.00
C GLN A 785 16.98 -35.77 17.18
N GLN A 786 15.67 -35.68 16.90
CA GLN A 786 14.76 -36.84 16.98
C GLN A 786 15.08 -37.90 15.92
N ALA A 787 15.43 -37.51 14.69
CA ALA A 787 15.87 -38.43 13.65
C ALA A 787 17.23 -39.10 13.96
N GLU A 788 18.05 -38.54 14.85
CA GLU A 788 19.26 -39.16 15.37
C GLU A 788 18.99 -40.10 16.54
N LEU A 789 18.19 -39.67 17.52
CA LEU A 789 17.77 -40.51 18.63
C LEU A 789 17.06 -41.79 18.14
N ALA A 790 16.22 -41.68 17.10
CA ALA A 790 15.56 -42.83 16.47
C ALA A 790 16.54 -43.78 15.75
N ARG A 791 17.65 -43.27 15.17
CA ARG A 791 18.72 -44.11 14.59
C ARG A 791 19.51 -44.80 15.70
N ASN A 792 19.94 -44.04 16.70
CA ASN A 792 20.83 -44.53 17.76
C ASN A 792 20.11 -45.52 18.69
N ALA A 793 18.78 -45.42 18.86
CA ALA A 793 17.97 -46.43 19.53
C ALA A 793 17.91 -47.80 18.81
N SER A 794 18.38 -47.88 17.56
CA SER A 794 18.53 -49.13 16.81
C SER A 794 19.98 -49.66 16.77
N ALA A 795 20.92 -48.97 17.41
CA ALA A 795 22.33 -49.34 17.50
C ALA A 795 22.71 -49.71 18.94
N THR A 796 23.79 -50.48 19.12
CA THR A 796 24.31 -50.83 20.45
C THR A 796 24.95 -49.62 21.14
N PRO A 797 24.76 -49.45 22.47
CA PRO A 797 25.12 -48.23 23.19
C PRO A 797 26.62 -48.15 23.52
N LEU A 798 27.45 -47.91 22.51
CA LEU A 798 28.92 -47.80 22.62
C LEU A 798 29.50 -46.52 21.98
N ALA A 799 28.66 -45.51 21.75
CA ALA A 799 29.09 -44.19 21.28
C ALA A 799 28.65 -43.11 22.27
N GLU A 800 29.58 -42.19 22.59
CA GLU A 800 29.27 -40.92 23.24
C GLU A 800 28.18 -40.16 22.45
N PRO A 801 27.26 -39.44 23.11
CA PRO A 801 26.24 -38.67 22.43
C PRO A 801 26.89 -37.53 21.62
N ALA A 802 26.81 -37.63 20.30
CA ALA A 802 27.30 -36.58 19.40
C ALA A 802 26.65 -35.23 19.71
N GLU A 803 27.42 -34.15 19.61
CA GLU A 803 26.94 -32.79 19.89
C GLU A 803 25.97 -32.33 18.77
N PHE A 804 24.67 -32.57 18.98
CA PHE A 804 23.60 -32.45 17.97
C PHE A 804 23.59 -31.14 17.18
N ALA A 805 24.05 -30.04 17.80
CA ALA A 805 24.58 -28.87 17.11
C ALA A 805 25.67 -28.24 18.01
N PRO A 806 26.84 -27.87 17.48
CA PRO A 806 27.95 -27.37 18.29
C PRO A 806 27.55 -26.11 19.07
N GLY A 807 27.65 -26.18 20.39
CA GLY A 807 27.30 -25.11 21.33
C GLY A 807 25.84 -25.04 21.80
N LEU A 808 24.87 -25.53 21.01
CA LEU A 808 23.43 -25.39 21.28
C LEU A 808 22.84 -26.49 22.20
N GLY A 809 23.54 -27.61 22.38
CA GLY A 809 23.08 -28.68 23.26
C GLY A 809 21.78 -29.37 22.81
N ARG A 810 20.96 -29.84 23.77
CA ARG A 810 19.80 -30.70 23.50
C ARG A 810 18.47 -29.98 23.77
N ILE A 811 17.64 -29.87 22.74
CA ILE A 811 16.31 -29.25 22.85
C ILE A 811 15.29 -30.28 23.37
N HIS A 812 14.61 -29.95 24.47
CA HIS A 812 13.46 -30.72 25.00
C HIS A 812 12.14 -29.96 24.81
N ASN A 813 12.16 -28.65 25.10
CA ASN A 813 11.06 -27.70 24.91
C ASN A 813 11.57 -26.25 24.93
N LEU A 814 10.76 -25.33 24.41
CA LEU A 814 11.07 -23.90 24.25
C LEU A 814 10.11 -23.04 25.09
N GLY A 815 10.61 -21.95 25.67
CA GLY A 815 9.79 -20.88 26.24
C GLY A 815 10.12 -19.54 25.58
N PHE A 816 9.13 -18.92 24.92
CA PHE A 816 9.30 -17.64 24.24
C PHE A 816 8.85 -16.50 25.17
N LEU A 817 9.83 -15.83 25.77
CA LEU A 817 9.66 -14.62 26.58
C LEU A 817 9.89 -13.40 25.67
N MET A 818 8.87 -13.11 24.87
CA MET A 818 8.85 -12.06 23.84
C MET A 818 7.46 -11.41 23.86
N PRO A 819 7.26 -10.20 23.29
CA PRO A 819 5.93 -9.63 23.14
C PRO A 819 5.04 -10.60 22.35
N CYS A 820 3.76 -10.66 22.70
CA CYS A 820 2.84 -11.63 22.12
C CYS A 820 2.84 -11.61 20.58
N HIS A 821 2.73 -12.81 19.99
CA HIS A 821 2.72 -13.03 18.54
C HIS A 821 3.90 -12.39 17.75
N SER A 822 5.06 -12.17 18.38
CA SER A 822 6.26 -11.64 17.69
C SER A 822 6.96 -12.65 16.77
N THR A 823 6.59 -13.92 16.82
CA THR A 823 7.14 -15.01 16.01
C THR A 823 6.01 -15.90 15.45
N PRO A 824 6.22 -16.60 14.32
CA PRO A 824 5.38 -17.73 13.91
C PRO A 824 5.49 -18.91 14.89
N TRP A 825 4.54 -19.84 14.87
CA TRP A 825 4.50 -20.97 15.79
C TRP A 825 4.68 -22.32 15.08
N ALA A 826 3.62 -23.13 14.95
CA ALA A 826 3.74 -24.49 14.45
C ALA A 826 4.09 -24.57 12.95
N THR A 827 3.81 -23.52 12.19
CA THR A 827 4.22 -23.41 10.78
C THR A 827 5.73 -23.33 10.56
N HIS A 828 6.51 -23.04 11.61
CA HIS A 828 7.97 -22.92 11.57
C HIS A 828 8.64 -23.96 12.48
N LEU A 829 8.13 -24.12 13.72
CA LEU A 829 8.57 -25.18 14.63
C LEU A 829 8.32 -26.57 14.05
N HIS A 830 7.18 -26.78 13.38
CA HIS A 830 6.78 -27.99 12.64
C HIS A 830 7.25 -29.32 13.26
N ASP A 831 6.94 -29.51 14.53
CA ASP A 831 6.90 -30.80 15.19
C ASP A 831 5.76 -30.77 16.23
N ARG A 832 5.08 -31.90 16.44
CA ARG A 832 3.92 -31.96 17.33
C ARG A 832 4.31 -31.96 18.82
N GLU A 833 5.31 -32.75 19.21
CA GLU A 833 5.72 -32.83 20.61
C GLU A 833 6.35 -31.51 21.05
N LEU A 834 7.20 -30.92 20.20
CA LEU A 834 7.81 -29.62 20.45
C LEU A 834 6.75 -28.52 20.62
N VAL A 835 5.73 -28.48 19.75
CA VAL A 835 4.65 -27.48 19.80
C VAL A 835 3.72 -27.67 21.01
N GLU A 836 3.49 -28.91 21.46
CA GLU A 836 2.63 -29.20 22.62
C GLU A 836 3.36 -29.06 23.97
N ARG A 837 4.70 -29.21 24.01
CA ARG A 837 5.53 -29.00 25.21
C ARG A 837 6.08 -27.58 25.40
N SER A 838 6.08 -26.77 24.34
CA SER A 838 6.61 -25.40 24.34
C SER A 838 5.52 -24.36 24.62
N TRP A 839 5.92 -23.18 25.08
CA TRP A 839 4.99 -22.10 25.44
C TRP A 839 5.50 -20.70 25.04
N PHE A 840 4.57 -19.75 24.95
CA PHE A 840 4.85 -18.34 24.65
C PHE A 840 3.88 -17.41 25.39
N VAL A 841 4.26 -16.14 25.56
CA VAL A 841 3.44 -15.09 26.20
C VAL A 841 2.29 -14.66 25.28
N GLN A 842 1.05 -14.66 25.79
CA GLN A 842 -0.16 -14.43 25.00
C GLN A 842 -0.84 -13.09 25.30
N CYS A 843 -1.49 -12.49 24.30
CA CYS A 843 -2.38 -11.32 24.46
C CYS A 843 -3.78 -11.61 23.90
N PRO A 844 -4.59 -12.45 24.56
CA PRO A 844 -6.01 -12.49 24.26
C PRO A 844 -6.64 -11.11 24.53
N PRO A 845 -7.73 -10.73 23.83
CA PRO A 845 -8.50 -9.56 24.20
C PRO A 845 -9.33 -9.80 25.47
N PRO A 846 -9.90 -8.74 26.07
CA PRO A 846 -10.95 -8.88 27.07
C PRO A 846 -12.15 -9.71 26.55
N PRO A 847 -12.80 -10.52 27.42
CA PRO A 847 -14.09 -11.12 27.10
C PRO A 847 -15.15 -10.03 26.93
N ALA A 848 -16.27 -10.36 26.28
CA ALA A 848 -17.42 -9.45 26.18
C ALA A 848 -17.93 -9.07 27.58
N SER A 849 -18.49 -7.86 27.74
CA SER A 849 -18.93 -7.30 29.03
C SER A 849 -19.96 -8.15 29.78
N SER A 850 -20.68 -9.03 29.08
CA SER A 850 -21.61 -10.02 29.64
C SER A 850 -20.92 -11.21 30.34
N GLY A 851 -19.66 -11.49 29.99
CA GLY A 851 -18.81 -12.52 30.61
C GLY A 851 -17.79 -11.98 31.60
N MET A 852 -17.78 -10.67 31.89
CA MET A 852 -16.88 -10.06 32.87
C MET A 852 -17.42 -10.18 34.30
N THR A 853 -16.55 -10.54 35.25
CA THR A 853 -16.91 -10.51 36.68
C THR A 853 -17.19 -9.08 37.16
N PRO A 854 -17.87 -8.88 38.32
CA PRO A 854 -18.03 -7.55 38.90
C PRO A 854 -16.71 -6.83 39.17
N ALA A 855 -15.69 -7.57 39.63
CA ALA A 855 -14.35 -7.03 39.88
C ALA A 855 -13.67 -6.58 38.58
N GLN A 856 -13.70 -7.42 37.54
CA GLN A 856 -13.13 -7.15 36.21
C GLN A 856 -13.68 -5.86 35.58
N ARG A 857 -14.98 -5.57 35.75
CA ARG A 857 -15.61 -4.34 35.24
C ARG A 857 -15.14 -3.07 35.96
N GLY A 858 -14.55 -3.18 37.15
CA GLY A 858 -13.96 -2.07 37.90
C GLY A 858 -12.45 -1.88 37.70
N THR A 859 -11.77 -2.79 37.00
CA THR A 859 -10.30 -2.80 36.86
C THR A 859 -9.87 -2.68 35.41
N LYS A 860 -8.79 -1.90 35.15
CA LYS A 860 -8.17 -1.82 33.82
C LYS A 860 -7.81 -3.24 33.35
N TYR A 861 -8.18 -3.59 32.12
CA TYR A 861 -7.78 -4.85 31.50
C TYR A 861 -6.26 -4.98 31.40
N TRP A 862 -5.74 -6.16 31.77
CA TRP A 862 -4.35 -6.58 31.63
C TRP A 862 -4.33 -7.99 31.05
N ASP A 863 -3.56 -8.22 29.99
CA ASP A 863 -3.27 -9.58 29.50
C ASP A 863 -1.94 -10.14 30.04
N GLN A 864 -1.58 -11.37 29.66
CA GLN A 864 -0.36 -12.02 30.15
C GLN A 864 0.91 -11.27 29.74
N SER A 865 0.90 -10.58 28.60
CA SER A 865 1.98 -9.70 28.15
C SER A 865 2.06 -8.43 29.00
N ASP A 866 0.94 -7.84 29.41
CA ASP A 866 0.94 -6.71 30.38
C ASP A 866 1.54 -7.15 31.73
N PHE A 867 1.07 -8.28 32.29
CA PHE A 867 1.61 -8.82 33.54
C PHE A 867 3.10 -9.17 33.46
N PHE A 868 3.60 -9.56 32.28
CA PHE A 868 5.01 -9.87 32.08
C PHE A 868 5.86 -8.60 31.93
N TYR A 869 5.44 -7.63 31.13
CA TYR A 869 6.19 -6.38 30.90
C TYR A 869 5.99 -5.29 31.97
N ASP A 870 5.25 -5.57 33.06
CA ASP A 870 5.24 -4.71 34.25
C ASP A 870 6.47 -4.93 35.15
N ASP A 871 6.84 -6.18 35.43
CA ASP A 871 8.12 -6.53 36.05
C ASP A 871 8.47 -7.97 35.66
N PRO A 872 9.29 -8.17 34.61
CA PRO A 872 9.64 -9.51 34.12
C PRO A 872 10.28 -10.40 35.18
N ILE A 873 11.05 -9.82 36.10
CA ILE A 873 11.78 -10.58 37.14
C ILE A 873 10.81 -11.04 38.23
N LYS A 874 9.87 -10.17 38.66
CA LYS A 874 8.75 -10.55 39.53
C LYS A 874 7.88 -11.63 38.86
N TYR A 875 7.52 -11.46 37.59
CA TYR A 875 6.73 -12.43 36.85
C TYR A 875 7.40 -13.81 36.83
N LEU A 876 8.70 -13.90 36.52
CA LEU A 876 9.40 -15.20 36.55
C LEU A 876 9.43 -15.84 37.95
N VAL A 877 9.52 -15.04 39.02
CA VAL A 877 9.51 -15.55 40.41
C VAL A 877 8.11 -16.00 40.86
N GLU A 878 7.04 -15.35 40.39
CA GLU A 878 5.65 -15.68 40.75
C GLU A 878 5.03 -16.80 39.88
N ARG A 879 5.56 -17.04 38.68
CA ARG A 879 4.89 -17.84 37.63
C ARG A 879 5.63 -19.12 37.23
N LEU A 880 6.91 -19.27 37.59
CA LEU A 880 7.70 -20.48 37.37
C LEU A 880 8.15 -21.07 38.72
N PRO A 881 8.37 -22.41 38.81
CA PRO A 881 8.82 -23.03 40.05
C PRO A 881 10.20 -22.53 40.49
N TYR A 882 10.50 -22.61 41.80
CA TYR A 882 11.77 -22.09 42.33
C TYR A 882 13.01 -22.81 41.75
N ASN A 883 12.92 -24.12 41.55
CA ASN A 883 13.97 -24.94 40.92
C ASN A 883 13.63 -25.24 39.45
N VAL A 884 14.67 -25.44 38.63
CA VAL A 884 14.51 -25.99 37.27
C VAL A 884 14.45 -27.50 37.35
N ASP A 885 13.40 -28.09 36.80
CA ASP A 885 13.28 -29.54 36.61
C ASP A 885 13.91 -29.93 35.26
N THR A 886 14.96 -30.75 35.30
CA THR A 886 15.71 -31.20 34.12
C THR A 886 15.00 -32.28 33.32
N ALA A 887 13.86 -32.81 33.77
CA ALA A 887 12.94 -33.58 32.93
C ALA A 887 12.20 -32.68 31.91
N PHE A 888 12.19 -31.36 32.14
CA PHE A 888 11.50 -30.34 31.34
C PHE A 888 10.01 -30.72 31.07
N PRO A 889 9.19 -30.88 32.13
CA PRO A 889 7.79 -31.27 32.01
C PRO A 889 6.96 -30.21 31.25
N PRO A 890 5.80 -30.58 30.68
CA PRO A 890 4.86 -29.61 30.13
C PRO A 890 4.39 -28.60 31.20
N PRO A 891 3.93 -27.40 30.80
CA PRO A 891 3.42 -26.40 31.74
C PRO A 891 2.31 -26.96 32.65
N PRO A 892 2.35 -26.67 33.97
CA PRO A 892 1.30 -27.09 34.90
C PRO A 892 -0.01 -26.32 34.64
N PRO A 893 -1.17 -26.85 35.09
CA PRO A 893 -2.44 -26.13 35.00
C PRO A 893 -2.39 -24.78 35.73
N ALA A 894 -3.25 -23.85 35.31
CA ALA A 894 -3.34 -22.53 35.91
C ALA A 894 -3.78 -22.60 37.38
N ALA A 895 -3.21 -21.71 38.20
CA ALA A 895 -3.47 -21.59 39.63
C ALA A 895 -4.96 -21.31 39.93
N PRO A 896 -5.51 -21.84 41.04
CA PRO A 896 -6.92 -21.66 41.39
C PRO A 896 -7.23 -20.18 41.68
N GLU A 897 -8.51 -19.81 41.59
CA GLU A 897 -8.95 -18.41 41.66
C GLU A 897 -8.67 -17.74 43.01
N ARG A 898 -8.55 -18.53 44.09
CA ARG A 898 -8.27 -18.04 45.45
C ARG A 898 -6.88 -17.45 45.64
N ASP A 899 -5.91 -17.83 44.78
CA ASP A 899 -4.50 -17.44 44.92
C ASP A 899 -4.17 -16.18 44.09
N ARG A 900 -5.19 -15.48 43.57
CA ARG A 900 -5.05 -14.42 42.56
C ARG A 900 -5.24 -13.04 43.16
N THR A 901 -4.25 -12.17 42.95
CA THR A 901 -4.22 -10.82 43.52
C THR A 901 -4.81 -9.74 42.60
N HIS A 902 -5.09 -10.06 41.34
CA HIS A 902 -5.66 -9.12 40.36
C HIS A 902 -6.82 -9.77 39.58
N ALA A 903 -7.90 -9.01 39.33
CA ALA A 903 -9.13 -9.53 38.72
C ALA A 903 -8.97 -10.03 37.27
N TRP A 904 -7.89 -9.63 36.59
CA TRP A 904 -7.53 -10.08 35.24
C TRP A 904 -6.45 -11.17 35.21
N ASP A 905 -5.95 -11.62 36.37
CA ASP A 905 -5.05 -12.76 36.45
C ASP A 905 -5.81 -14.05 36.13
N LEU A 906 -5.38 -14.78 35.08
CA LEU A 906 -5.95 -16.09 34.75
C LEU A 906 -5.24 -17.24 35.48
N GLY A 907 -4.29 -16.93 36.37
CA GLY A 907 -3.54 -17.90 37.17
C GLY A 907 -2.39 -18.57 36.42
N TRP A 908 -1.92 -18.02 35.29
CA TRP A 908 -0.90 -18.67 34.45
C TRP A 908 0.30 -19.17 35.27
N ARG A 909 0.78 -20.37 34.94
CA ARG A 909 1.99 -21.00 35.48
C ARG A 909 2.73 -21.69 34.34
N HIS A 910 4.06 -21.69 34.40
CA HIS A 910 4.92 -22.24 33.36
C HIS A 910 5.99 -23.15 33.97
N SER A 911 6.39 -24.20 33.25
CA SER A 911 7.61 -24.94 33.55
C SER A 911 8.83 -24.19 32.99
N TRP A 912 9.97 -24.28 33.68
CA TRP A 912 11.24 -23.85 33.10
C TRP A 912 11.55 -24.72 31.87
N PRO A 913 11.81 -24.12 30.68
CA PRO A 913 12.10 -24.86 29.48
C PRO A 913 13.61 -25.16 29.37
N SER A 914 13.97 -26.14 28.53
CA SER A 914 15.39 -26.38 28.18
C SER A 914 16.04 -25.15 27.55
N HIS A 915 15.26 -24.41 26.74
CA HIS A 915 15.71 -23.24 26.00
C HIS A 915 14.72 -22.07 26.16
N LEU A 916 15.25 -20.88 26.45
CA LEU A 916 14.50 -19.63 26.42
C LEU A 916 14.83 -18.85 25.14
N VAL A 917 13.81 -18.27 24.51
CA VAL A 917 13.96 -17.38 23.35
C VAL A 917 13.47 -15.99 23.75
N VAL A 918 14.32 -14.98 23.57
CA VAL A 918 14.08 -13.58 23.98
C VAL A 918 14.54 -12.60 22.91
N PHE A 919 14.04 -11.35 22.96
CA PHE A 919 14.76 -10.22 22.36
C PHE A 919 15.85 -9.73 23.32
N GLU A 920 16.96 -9.25 22.76
CA GLU A 920 18.09 -8.69 23.50
C GLU A 920 17.72 -7.50 24.38
N SER A 921 16.81 -6.63 23.92
CA SER A 921 16.24 -5.52 24.70
C SER A 921 15.80 -5.97 26.11
N LEU A 922 15.03 -7.06 26.19
CA LEU A 922 14.51 -7.64 27.43
C LEU A 922 15.61 -8.13 28.39
N LEU A 923 16.80 -8.50 27.90
CA LEU A 923 17.90 -8.96 28.76
C LEU A 923 18.52 -7.84 29.61
N SER A 924 18.43 -6.59 29.12
CA SER A 924 18.92 -5.41 29.82
C SER A 924 17.90 -4.79 30.79
N GLU A 925 16.62 -5.19 30.74
CA GLU A 925 15.62 -4.77 31.71
C GLU A 925 16.00 -5.19 33.14
N GLY A 926 15.81 -4.27 34.09
CA GLY A 926 16.02 -4.49 35.52
C GLY A 926 14.74 -4.43 36.33
N THR A 927 14.79 -4.91 37.57
CA THR A 927 13.67 -4.80 38.53
C THR A 927 13.23 -3.35 38.74
N ARG A 928 11.92 -3.07 38.69
CA ARG A 928 11.38 -1.73 38.98
C ARG A 928 11.38 -1.35 40.48
N LYS A 929 11.89 -2.23 41.35
CA LYS A 929 12.00 -2.00 42.80
C LYS A 929 13.23 -1.11 43.12
N PRO A 930 13.07 -0.05 43.94
CA PRO A 930 14.20 0.75 44.41
C PRO A 930 15.32 -0.10 45.04
N GLY A 931 16.56 0.34 44.83
CA GLY A 931 17.76 -0.31 45.38
C GLY A 931 18.17 -1.64 44.74
N HIS A 932 17.42 -2.18 43.78
CA HIS A 932 17.75 -3.44 43.11
C HIS A 932 18.35 -3.19 41.71
N THR A 933 19.62 -3.59 41.52
CA THR A 933 20.40 -3.32 40.30
C THR A 933 20.59 -4.55 39.38
N ARG A 934 19.83 -5.63 39.60
CA ARG A 934 19.97 -6.86 38.80
C ARG A 934 19.12 -6.78 37.54
N THR A 935 19.77 -6.86 36.39
CA THR A 935 19.15 -7.11 35.08
C THR A 935 18.58 -8.53 34.99
N LEU A 936 17.67 -8.76 34.05
CA LEU A 936 17.11 -10.08 33.76
C LEU A 936 18.21 -11.07 33.34
N GLN A 937 19.19 -10.63 32.54
CA GLN A 937 20.36 -11.44 32.16
C GLN A 937 21.09 -12.01 33.39
N ASN A 938 21.27 -11.19 34.45
CA ASN A 938 21.91 -11.62 35.68
C ASN A 938 21.04 -12.64 36.45
N VAL A 939 19.71 -12.47 36.48
CA VAL A 939 18.78 -13.41 37.12
C VAL A 939 18.79 -14.77 36.41
N LEU A 940 18.72 -14.78 35.07
CA LEU A 940 18.76 -16.00 34.26
C LEU A 940 20.12 -16.71 34.36
N SER A 941 21.22 -15.94 34.35
CA SER A 941 22.58 -16.47 34.56
C SER A 941 22.78 -17.11 35.94
N LEU A 942 22.18 -16.53 36.99
CA LEU A 942 22.19 -17.10 38.35
C LEU A 942 21.33 -18.36 38.46
N LYS A 943 20.23 -18.47 37.69
CA LYS A 943 19.45 -19.71 37.59
C LYS A 943 20.18 -20.82 36.81
N GLY A 944 21.07 -20.47 35.89
CA GLY A 944 21.90 -21.42 35.13
C GLY A 944 21.73 -21.36 33.61
N TYR A 945 20.92 -20.44 33.10
CA TYR A 945 20.78 -20.20 31.66
C TYR A 945 22.01 -19.48 31.09
N ARG A 946 22.42 -19.82 29.87
CA ARG A 946 23.57 -19.22 29.17
C ARG A 946 23.25 -19.04 27.70
N GLU A 947 23.72 -17.96 27.09
CA GLU A 947 23.58 -17.72 25.65
C GLU A 947 24.29 -18.82 24.84
N VAL A 948 23.58 -19.37 23.85
CA VAL A 948 24.07 -20.43 22.97
C VAL A 948 23.89 -20.13 21.47
N ALA A 949 22.91 -19.31 21.11
CA ALA A 949 22.75 -18.78 19.75
C ALA A 949 22.16 -17.37 19.76
N ARG A 950 22.46 -16.64 18.69
CA ARG A 950 22.01 -15.26 18.46
C ARG A 950 21.58 -15.10 17.01
N TYR A 951 20.35 -14.65 16.83
CA TYR A 951 19.69 -14.49 15.55
C TYR A 951 19.55 -13.01 15.23
N TRP A 952 20.29 -12.58 14.21
CA TRP A 952 20.27 -11.20 13.78
C TRP A 952 18.87 -10.77 13.33
N ASN A 953 18.35 -9.66 13.89
CA ASN A 953 16.94 -9.32 13.79
C ASN A 953 16.63 -8.02 13.04
N THR A 954 17.02 -6.87 13.59
CA THR A 954 16.90 -5.54 12.96
C THR A 954 17.78 -4.53 13.73
N PRO A 955 18.33 -3.47 13.09
CA PRO A 955 19.10 -2.46 13.82
C PRO A 955 18.25 -1.60 14.77
N LYS A 956 16.94 -1.54 14.50
CA LYS A 956 15.90 -0.87 15.31
C LYS A 956 14.52 -1.43 14.94
N HIS A 957 13.62 -1.56 15.91
CA HIS A 957 12.19 -1.88 15.70
C HIS A 957 11.32 -0.67 16.08
N GLU A 958 10.09 -0.62 15.55
CA GLU A 958 9.02 0.31 15.93
C GLU A 958 8.42 0.04 17.34
N ASP A 959 8.85 -1.03 18.01
CA ASP A 959 8.45 -1.41 19.37
C ASP A 959 9.75 -1.70 20.14
N PRO A 960 10.09 -0.92 21.19
CA PRO A 960 11.37 -1.07 21.87
C PRO A 960 11.55 -2.43 22.55
N ARG A 961 10.46 -3.18 22.81
CA ARG A 961 10.49 -4.54 23.36
C ARG A 961 10.90 -5.61 22.32
N ARG A 962 11.14 -5.18 21.07
CA ARG A 962 11.61 -5.98 19.94
C ARG A 962 12.95 -5.46 19.37
N ASP A 963 13.59 -4.53 20.06
CA ASP A 963 14.92 -4.04 19.70
C ASP A 963 16.02 -5.07 20.00
N GLY A 964 17.10 -4.98 19.23
CA GLY A 964 18.23 -5.89 19.29
C GLY A 964 17.97 -7.25 18.64
N ASP A 965 18.93 -8.15 18.80
CA ASP A 965 18.86 -9.49 18.22
C ASP A 965 17.95 -10.43 19.02
N ILE A 966 17.56 -11.56 18.42
CA ILE A 966 16.88 -12.64 19.15
C ILE A 966 17.93 -13.57 19.74
N VAL A 967 17.91 -13.72 21.06
CA VAL A 967 18.89 -14.51 21.81
C VAL A 967 18.25 -15.80 22.30
N VAL A 968 18.97 -16.91 22.14
CA VAL A 968 18.59 -18.23 22.64
C VAL A 968 19.49 -18.60 23.83
N LEU A 969 18.87 -18.94 24.96
CA LEU A 969 19.55 -19.32 26.19
C LEU A 969 19.27 -20.79 26.53
N GLU A 970 20.29 -21.62 26.68
CA GLU A 970 20.17 -23.02 27.15
C GLU A 970 20.38 -23.10 28.67
N TYR A 971 19.62 -23.96 29.36
CA TYR A 971 19.88 -24.29 30.76
C TYR A 971 21.10 -25.21 30.92
N LYS A 972 22.24 -24.66 31.37
CA LYS A 972 23.49 -25.40 31.64
C LYS A 972 23.79 -25.57 33.13
N GLY A 973 22.76 -25.46 33.97
CA GLY A 973 22.86 -25.48 35.43
C GLY A 973 23.57 -24.26 36.03
N PRO A 974 23.34 -24.00 37.34
CA PRO A 974 24.08 -22.98 38.07
C PRO A 974 25.58 -23.29 38.05
N LYS A 975 26.43 -22.26 38.05
CA LYS A 975 27.89 -22.42 38.11
C LYS A 975 28.31 -22.96 39.47
N THR A 976 28.36 -24.28 39.61
CA THR A 976 29.18 -24.92 40.65
C THR A 976 30.62 -24.43 40.48
N ARG A 977 31.21 -23.86 41.55
CA ARG A 977 32.67 -23.78 41.60
C ARG A 977 33.21 -25.21 41.53
N PRO A 978 34.31 -25.48 40.81
CA PRO A 978 34.97 -26.78 40.95
C PRO A 978 35.34 -26.95 42.43
N VAL A 979 34.75 -27.96 43.07
CA VAL A 979 35.21 -28.41 44.38
C VAL A 979 36.60 -28.97 44.13
N GLN A 980 37.63 -28.30 44.63
CA GLN A 980 38.94 -28.93 44.69
C GLN A 980 38.79 -30.18 45.56
N PRO A 981 39.23 -31.37 45.09
CA PRO A 981 39.28 -32.53 45.95
C PRO A 981 40.19 -32.20 47.14
N ILE A 982 39.71 -32.52 48.34
CA ILE A 982 40.39 -32.33 49.63
C ILE A 982 41.31 -33.53 49.87
#